data_AF-A0A7S2D2B1-F1
#
_entry.id   AF-A0A7S2D2B1-F1
#
_cell.length_a   1.000
_cell.length_b   1.000
_cell.length_c   1.000
_cell.angle_alpha   90.00
_cell.angle_beta   90.00
_cell.angle_gamma   90.00
#
_symmetry.space_group_name_H-M   'P 1'
#
loop_
_entity.id
_entity.type
_entity.pdbx_description
1 polymer ?
#
loop_
_entity_poly.entity_id
_entity_poly.type
_entity_poly.pdbx_seq_one_letter_code
_entity_poly.pdbx_strand_id
1 'polypeptide(L)'
;PMWPPHELLVDAGDSNWPEEWFGSFACHGRHAASAYIFDDCDPAVSLTYADVVAQPWVDTASAAPGYDFGLPPQIDPSSTGLMTIERAFEWLPTPPKLWNNANPDPGPWGGPSAASLPALGFKANAVFCMWTMWKQFEQSEGVYDFAPIHANIAEARSRGWKVAIRFLTARINDAPTYLASEGIKTKWTGEGESETGGSYDPADTTFHARYLALLTALKGEGFCEDPTVVMMYAGYASSSYGDEYIGPKYNETVCSCDEADYDPATSYAHVKERLDMWKSICNGYEFKVLMGGRSAYGAALGFGTRNGFVEHYWYTLPNEHYGQGFDGSQPWQREYLLVNESAPNLQGGLLGEENEEYEANWATEWRTNEPAHYGGAWDADAPIQNDTARWGPIRSFPYRFMMSSLRALQMRVTYMLASTVVVNPYMYAYVALELGRTAEDAPDAWCFLSTTQFGWLPHLPNADAPHEIANFERFLHQRDHVQHAHQIDEVATFPDARVTQTPDSPSKPFRPGWPKPYYDWIARTAPNGVIGFTLHPDFVTASARPLATAVIKVTLFDVLAGTVRLTQAHLTDEGLAQLTEPMATTGDGVLKTFTFVVDSTLRVRSADSTYLYDFEVTAEAVSGAAQALVLSMVRVVKTGNHAPSSSVGPQAVVRVPKTVVKMSATGDVTDYDDSAKADLADKFAALAGVDSSAVEVEVSAASVLITVKITVADVAAASALTTSISSQLADPSAASAFTGLTITSAPTIAVAMEAGPAISNGWEPPTPPPMLPGAPPSPTEQGFWQWWVIFVVAVGSTCGCVCCILACLFMVMKRGGSKGKIKSDQGVASAISSASSTQPPIVV
;
A
#
# COMPACT_ATOMS: atom_id res chain seq x y z
N PRO A 1 10.88 14.02 -42.47
CA PRO A 1 10.41 12.69 -42.92
C PRO A 1 10.59 11.69 -41.77
N MET A 2 9.48 11.17 -41.24
CA MET A 2 9.52 10.18 -40.17
C MET A 2 10.22 8.92 -40.68
N TRP A 3 11.25 8.48 -39.96
CA TRP A 3 11.86 7.16 -40.13
C TRP A 3 10.77 6.10 -39.86
N PRO A 4 10.79 4.91 -40.51
CA PRO A 4 9.59 4.06 -40.58
C PRO A 4 9.15 3.54 -39.21
N PRO A 5 7.88 3.14 -39.04
CA PRO A 5 7.47 2.37 -37.87
C PRO A 5 8.34 1.12 -37.79
N HIS A 6 9.08 0.98 -36.69
CA HIS A 6 9.79 -0.25 -36.39
C HIS A 6 8.74 -1.33 -36.07
N GLU A 7 8.94 -2.56 -36.56
CA GLU A 7 8.16 -3.70 -36.06
C GLU A 7 8.55 -3.90 -34.60
N LEU A 8 7.58 -3.87 -33.69
CA LEU A 8 7.85 -4.00 -32.25
C LEU A 8 8.59 -5.30 -31.98
N LEU A 9 9.68 -5.22 -31.22
CA LEU A 9 10.39 -6.43 -30.79
C LEU A 9 9.58 -7.16 -29.70
N VAL A 10 8.70 -6.43 -29.00
CA VAL A 10 7.75 -6.96 -28.04
C VAL A 10 6.38 -6.30 -28.26
N ASP A 11 5.38 -7.08 -28.68
CA ASP A 11 3.96 -6.65 -28.68
C ASP A 11 3.13 -7.77 -28.04
N ALA A 12 2.48 -7.48 -26.90
CA ALA A 12 1.53 -8.41 -26.29
C ALA A 12 0.26 -8.59 -27.16
N GLY A 13 -0.02 -7.62 -28.02
CA GLY A 13 -1.25 -7.50 -28.79
C GLY A 13 -2.39 -6.92 -27.96
N ASP A 14 -3.25 -6.13 -28.60
CA ASP A 14 -4.26 -5.30 -27.91
C ASP A 14 -5.31 -6.09 -27.09
N SER A 15 -5.43 -7.41 -27.34
CA SER A 15 -6.41 -8.30 -26.72
C SER A 15 -5.91 -9.05 -25.48
N ASN A 16 -4.60 -9.18 -25.30
CA ASN A 16 -4.00 -10.07 -24.31
C ASN A 16 -3.47 -9.26 -23.13
N TRP A 17 -3.77 -9.71 -21.92
CA TRP A 17 -3.12 -9.18 -20.73
C TRP A 17 -1.85 -9.97 -20.43
N PRO A 18 -0.66 -9.33 -20.32
CA PRO A 18 0.59 -10.03 -20.07
C PRO A 18 0.74 -10.36 -18.57
N GLU A 19 0.03 -11.40 -18.11
CA GLU A 19 0.15 -11.93 -16.75
C GLU A 19 1.59 -12.37 -16.44
N GLU A 20 2.35 -12.79 -17.45
CA GLU A 20 3.76 -13.16 -17.33
C GLU A 20 4.70 -12.00 -16.97
N TRP A 21 4.28 -10.74 -17.13
CA TRP A 21 5.10 -9.56 -16.81
C TRP A 21 4.70 -8.92 -15.48
N PHE A 22 3.41 -8.91 -15.15
CA PHE A 22 2.87 -8.19 -13.99
C PHE A 22 2.20 -9.08 -12.94
N GLY A 23 1.94 -10.35 -13.25
CA GLY A 23 1.09 -11.25 -12.47
C GLY A 23 -0.39 -11.17 -12.86
N SER A 24 -1.18 -12.04 -12.23
CA SER A 24 -2.65 -12.04 -12.32
C SER A 24 -3.27 -11.44 -11.05
N PHE A 25 -4.46 -10.85 -11.17
CA PHE A 25 -5.23 -10.31 -10.04
C PHE A 25 -6.56 -11.04 -9.78
N ALA A 26 -6.90 -12.07 -10.58
CA ALA A 26 -8.24 -12.66 -10.61
C ALA A 26 -8.75 -13.15 -9.23
N CYS A 27 -7.87 -13.76 -8.42
CA CYS A 27 -8.21 -14.37 -7.12
C CYS A 27 -8.26 -13.39 -5.92
N HIS A 28 -7.64 -12.20 -5.97
CA HIS A 28 -7.26 -11.50 -4.73
C HIS A 28 -8.37 -10.63 -4.12
N GLY A 29 -8.50 -10.69 -2.79
CA GLY A 29 -9.49 -9.92 -2.02
C GLY A 29 -10.94 -10.41 -2.13
N ARG A 30 -11.19 -11.55 -2.78
CA ARG A 30 -12.55 -12.06 -3.07
C ARG A 30 -12.97 -13.15 -2.07
N HIS A 31 -14.28 -13.23 -1.82
CA HIS A 31 -14.85 -14.24 -0.92
C HIS A 31 -14.88 -15.61 -1.60
N ALA A 32 -14.90 -16.68 -0.80
CA ALA A 32 -14.78 -18.03 -1.33
C ALA A 32 -15.92 -18.45 -2.27
N ALA A 33 -17.11 -17.86 -2.10
CA ALA A 33 -18.27 -18.08 -2.97
C ALA A 33 -18.33 -17.13 -4.18
N SER A 34 -17.31 -16.32 -4.46
CA SER A 34 -17.24 -15.47 -5.66
C SER A 34 -16.01 -15.71 -6.53
N ALA A 35 -14.95 -16.39 -6.05
CA ALA A 35 -13.78 -16.72 -6.88
C ALA A 35 -14.08 -17.73 -8.00
N TYR A 36 -14.93 -18.74 -7.74
CA TYR A 36 -15.20 -19.85 -8.69
C TYR A 36 -15.89 -19.43 -10.01
N ILE A 37 -16.33 -18.18 -10.12
CA ILE A 37 -17.01 -17.62 -11.31
C ILE A 37 -16.00 -17.00 -12.28
N PHE A 38 -14.78 -16.71 -11.84
CA PHE A 38 -13.71 -16.09 -12.63
C PHE A 38 -12.57 -17.10 -12.87
N ASP A 39 -12.33 -17.46 -14.13
CA ASP A 39 -11.15 -18.18 -14.65
C ASP A 39 -10.59 -19.32 -13.76
N ASP A 40 -11.48 -20.20 -13.27
CA ASP A 40 -11.15 -21.40 -12.47
C ASP A 40 -10.26 -21.14 -11.23
N CYS A 41 -10.31 -19.93 -10.65
CA CYS A 41 -9.42 -19.46 -9.60
C CYS A 41 -9.76 -20.05 -8.20
N ASP A 42 -8.77 -20.54 -7.44
CA ASP A 42 -9.00 -21.14 -6.11
C ASP A 42 -9.30 -20.05 -5.04
N PRO A 43 -10.51 -20.07 -4.42
CA PRO A 43 -10.89 -19.12 -3.38
C PRO A 43 -10.00 -19.10 -2.12
N ALA A 44 -9.12 -20.07 -1.92
CA ALA A 44 -8.27 -20.14 -0.73
C ALA A 44 -7.14 -19.10 -0.68
N VAL A 45 -6.88 -18.34 -1.76
CA VAL A 45 -5.64 -17.53 -1.94
C VAL A 45 -5.90 -16.01 -2.03
N SER A 46 -6.67 -15.47 -1.08
CA SER A 46 -6.78 -14.02 -0.92
C SER A 46 -5.54 -13.47 -0.20
N LEU A 47 -4.68 -12.74 -0.93
CA LEU A 47 -3.52 -12.06 -0.35
C LEU A 47 -3.94 -10.82 0.45
N THR A 48 -3.52 -10.79 1.70
CA THR A 48 -3.66 -9.68 2.66
C THR A 48 -2.28 -9.11 2.99
N TYR A 49 -2.20 -8.04 3.77
CA TYR A 49 -0.91 -7.54 4.26
C TYR A 49 -0.17 -8.56 5.17
N ALA A 50 -0.84 -9.61 5.66
CA ALA A 50 -0.17 -10.70 6.39
C ALA A 50 0.70 -11.58 5.46
N ASP A 51 0.37 -11.60 4.17
CA ASP A 51 1.08 -12.32 3.10
C ASP A 51 2.16 -11.47 2.43
N VAL A 52 2.31 -10.20 2.83
CA VAL A 52 3.35 -9.30 2.33
C VAL A 52 4.71 -9.73 2.86
N VAL A 53 5.56 -10.13 1.92
CA VAL A 53 6.97 -10.46 2.14
C VAL A 53 7.83 -9.53 1.30
N ALA A 54 8.96 -9.07 1.86
CA ALA A 54 9.95 -8.36 1.07
C ALA A 54 10.62 -9.32 0.07
N GLN A 55 10.85 -8.86 -1.16
CA GLN A 55 11.57 -9.67 -2.16
C GLN A 55 13.00 -9.93 -1.65
N PRO A 56 13.50 -11.18 -1.72
CA PRO A 56 14.86 -11.50 -1.27
C PRO A 56 15.90 -10.62 -1.96
N TRP A 57 16.81 -10.05 -1.17
CA TRP A 57 17.91 -9.27 -1.69
C TRP A 57 18.89 -10.15 -2.47
N VAL A 58 19.31 -9.69 -3.66
CA VAL A 58 20.31 -10.35 -4.50
C VAL A 58 21.40 -9.36 -4.86
N ASP A 59 22.61 -9.61 -4.34
CA ASP A 59 23.85 -8.86 -4.59
C ASP A 59 24.94 -9.74 -5.23
N THR A 60 24.52 -10.71 -6.04
CA THR A 60 25.40 -11.53 -6.88
C THR A 60 25.04 -11.37 -8.36
N ALA A 61 26.01 -11.59 -9.25
CA ALA A 61 25.76 -11.52 -10.69
C ALA A 61 24.80 -12.65 -11.12
N SER A 62 23.61 -12.28 -11.61
CA SER A 62 22.54 -13.24 -11.92
C SER A 62 21.51 -12.65 -12.87
N ALA A 63 20.78 -13.51 -13.60
CA ALA A 63 19.56 -13.14 -14.32
C ALA A 63 18.36 -13.90 -13.71
N ALA A 64 17.28 -13.19 -13.39
CA ALA A 64 16.04 -13.73 -12.83
C ALA A 64 14.82 -13.22 -13.63
N PRO A 65 13.73 -13.99 -13.76
CA PRO A 65 12.53 -13.54 -14.46
C PRO A 65 11.80 -12.41 -13.71
N GLY A 66 11.14 -11.53 -14.48
CA GLY A 66 10.35 -10.41 -13.97
C GLY A 66 11.18 -9.24 -13.44
N TYR A 67 10.48 -8.30 -12.80
CA TYR A 67 11.08 -7.16 -12.08
C TYR A 67 11.66 -7.60 -10.72
N ASP A 68 12.75 -6.96 -10.31
CA ASP A 68 13.31 -7.10 -8.96
C ASP A 68 13.09 -5.81 -8.16
N PHE A 69 12.25 -5.88 -7.12
CA PHE A 69 11.98 -4.81 -6.14
C PHE A 69 12.75 -5.02 -4.82
N GLY A 70 13.65 -6.00 -4.76
CA GLY A 70 14.49 -6.26 -3.60
C GLY A 70 15.31 -5.03 -3.18
N LEU A 71 15.52 -4.92 -1.87
CA LEU A 71 16.39 -3.93 -1.22
C LEU A 71 17.23 -4.64 -0.15
N PRO A 72 18.42 -4.11 0.20
CA PRO A 72 19.26 -4.67 1.25
C PRO A 72 18.48 -4.83 2.58
N PRO A 73 18.64 -5.93 3.32
CA PRO A 73 17.80 -6.24 4.49
C PRO A 73 17.96 -5.25 5.66
N GLN A 74 19.02 -4.44 5.66
CA GLN A 74 19.26 -3.35 6.60
C GLN A 74 18.49 -2.06 6.30
N ILE A 75 17.79 -1.95 5.15
CA ILE A 75 16.93 -0.78 4.88
C ILE A 75 15.72 -0.80 5.81
N ASP A 76 15.52 0.29 6.55
CA ASP A 76 14.34 0.55 7.37
C ASP A 76 13.51 1.68 6.73
N PRO A 77 12.17 1.72 6.90
CA PRO A 77 11.31 2.78 6.37
C PRO A 77 11.80 4.19 6.70
N SER A 78 11.65 5.15 5.78
CA SER A 78 12.01 6.54 6.08
C SER A 78 11.08 7.13 7.12
N SER A 79 11.60 7.96 8.04
CA SER A 79 10.80 8.56 9.13
C SER A 79 9.66 9.47 8.65
N THR A 80 9.72 9.93 7.40
CA THR A 80 8.70 10.72 6.71
C THR A 80 7.71 9.88 5.88
N GLY A 81 8.03 8.62 5.61
CA GLY A 81 7.15 7.69 4.89
C GLY A 81 6.13 7.08 5.83
N LEU A 82 4.84 7.21 5.49
CA LEU A 82 3.70 6.73 6.26
C LEU A 82 2.79 5.91 5.35
N MET A 83 2.57 4.65 5.67
CA MET A 83 1.71 3.76 4.89
C MET A 83 0.50 3.37 5.73
N THR A 84 -0.67 3.86 5.34
CA THR A 84 -1.94 3.45 5.97
C THR A 84 -2.36 2.13 5.37
N ILE A 85 -2.30 1.10 6.20
CA ILE A 85 -2.60 -0.29 5.84
C ILE A 85 -3.99 -0.69 6.34
N GLU A 86 -4.46 -0.05 7.43
CA GLU A 86 -5.73 -0.37 8.08
C GLU A 86 -6.60 0.88 8.27
N ARG A 87 -7.91 0.71 8.06
CA ARG A 87 -8.91 1.78 8.16
C ARG A 87 -10.07 1.34 9.04
N ALA A 88 -10.40 2.14 10.05
CA ALA A 88 -11.62 1.97 10.82
C ALA A 88 -12.60 3.10 10.53
N PHE A 89 -13.80 2.72 10.13
CA PHE A 89 -14.98 3.53 10.35
C PHE A 89 -15.48 3.21 11.76
N GLU A 90 -15.86 4.26 12.50
CA GLU A 90 -16.18 4.22 13.93
C GLU A 90 -14.97 4.08 14.88
N TRP A 91 -15.16 4.53 16.13
CA TRP A 91 -14.19 4.65 17.24
C TRP A 91 -14.56 3.70 18.39
N LEU A 92 -15.79 3.15 18.40
CA LEU A 92 -16.22 2.20 19.40
C LEU A 92 -15.47 0.88 19.21
N PRO A 93 -14.92 0.29 20.29
CA PRO A 93 -14.45 -1.08 20.26
C PRO A 93 -15.66 -2.02 20.16
N THR A 94 -16.18 -2.21 18.95
CA THR A 94 -16.91 -3.42 18.65
C THR A 94 -15.96 -4.60 18.94
N PRO A 95 -16.45 -5.70 19.57
CA PRO A 95 -15.70 -6.94 19.53
C PRO A 95 -15.34 -7.20 18.07
N PRO A 96 -14.12 -7.67 17.74
CA PRO A 96 -13.73 -7.83 16.35
C PRO A 96 -14.84 -8.59 15.63
N LYS A 97 -15.49 -7.94 14.63
CA LYS A 97 -16.22 -8.69 13.62
C LYS A 97 -15.19 -9.71 13.15
N LEU A 98 -15.44 -11.00 13.40
CA LEU A 98 -14.51 -12.04 13.04
C LEU A 98 -14.25 -11.85 11.55
N TRP A 99 -13.06 -11.36 11.20
CA TRP A 99 -12.59 -11.27 9.82
C TRP A 99 -12.18 -12.66 9.36
N ASN A 100 -13.07 -13.62 9.61
CA ASN A 100 -13.08 -14.93 9.02
C ASN A 100 -13.35 -14.71 7.55
N ASN A 101 -12.55 -15.37 6.72
CA ASN A 101 -12.66 -15.43 5.26
C ASN A 101 -13.94 -16.15 4.76
N ALA A 102 -15.03 -16.08 5.52
CA ALA A 102 -16.24 -16.88 5.39
C ALA A 102 -17.53 -16.06 5.24
N ASN A 103 -17.54 -14.74 5.48
CA ASN A 103 -18.64 -13.83 5.05
C ASN A 103 -18.25 -12.34 5.17
N PRO A 104 -18.06 -11.60 4.07
CA PRO A 104 -18.13 -10.14 4.11
C PRO A 104 -19.58 -9.71 4.33
N ASP A 105 -19.85 -9.05 5.46
CA ASP A 105 -21.17 -8.54 5.81
C ASP A 105 -21.48 -7.26 4.98
N PRO A 106 -22.47 -7.26 4.07
CA PRO A 106 -22.68 -6.18 3.10
C PRO A 106 -23.40 -4.95 3.67
N GLY A 107 -23.21 -4.67 4.97
CA GLY A 107 -23.89 -3.63 5.76
C GLY A 107 -22.93 -2.85 6.65
N PRO A 108 -23.24 -1.58 6.96
CA PRO A 108 -22.24 -0.52 6.95
C PRO A 108 -21.21 -0.57 8.10
N TRP A 109 -19.94 -0.55 7.69
CA TRP A 109 -18.87 0.29 8.26
C TRP A 109 -18.69 0.29 9.78
N GLY A 110 -18.15 -0.82 10.30
CA GLY A 110 -17.44 -0.86 11.57
C GLY A 110 -16.11 -1.61 11.36
N GLY A 111 -14.99 -0.90 11.43
CA GLY A 111 -13.67 -1.50 11.18
C GLY A 111 -13.08 -2.23 12.40
N PRO A 112 -11.92 -2.89 12.26
CA PRO A 112 -11.19 -3.41 13.40
C PRO A 112 -10.83 -2.27 14.35
N SER A 113 -11.20 -2.39 15.63
CA SER A 113 -10.63 -1.53 16.68
C SER A 113 -9.11 -1.69 16.71
N ALA A 114 -8.39 -0.74 17.32
CA ALA A 114 -6.94 -0.84 17.45
C ALA A 114 -6.48 -2.16 18.14
N ALA A 115 -7.34 -2.78 18.97
CA ALA A 115 -7.09 -4.07 19.62
C ALA A 115 -7.07 -5.29 18.67
N SER A 116 -7.45 -5.10 17.40
CA SER A 116 -7.38 -6.09 16.33
C SER A 116 -6.16 -5.91 15.42
N LEU A 117 -5.40 -4.81 15.56
CA LEU A 117 -4.24 -4.55 14.70
C LEU A 117 -3.17 -5.64 14.88
N PRO A 118 -2.71 -6.28 13.79
CA PRO A 118 -1.75 -7.38 13.88
C PRO A 118 -0.30 -6.89 13.94
N ALA A 119 0.60 -7.83 14.23
CA ALA A 119 2.02 -7.66 13.93
C ALA A 119 2.25 -7.86 12.43
N LEU A 120 3.06 -7.00 11.80
CA LEU A 120 3.38 -7.09 10.38
C LEU A 120 4.61 -7.99 10.14
N GLY A 121 4.56 -8.81 9.09
CA GLY A 121 5.68 -9.66 8.65
C GLY A 121 6.80 -8.90 7.92
N PHE A 122 6.57 -7.63 7.60
CA PHE A 122 7.47 -6.76 6.84
C PHE A 122 7.68 -5.41 7.55
N LYS A 123 8.70 -4.66 7.14
CA LYS A 123 9.00 -3.35 7.73
C LYS A 123 8.14 -2.26 7.08
N ALA A 124 7.36 -1.55 7.89
CA ALA A 124 6.59 -0.38 7.48
C ALA A 124 6.41 0.59 8.65
N ASN A 125 6.28 1.88 8.36
CA ASN A 125 5.66 2.83 9.28
C ASN A 125 4.14 2.72 9.13
N ALA A 126 3.59 1.66 9.72
CA ALA A 126 2.19 1.31 9.59
C ALA A 126 1.28 2.33 10.28
N VAL A 127 0.30 2.85 9.54
CA VAL A 127 -0.71 3.78 10.03
C VAL A 127 -2.07 3.09 10.07
N PHE A 128 -2.77 3.28 11.17
CA PHE A 128 -4.20 2.99 11.35
C PHE A 128 -4.98 4.30 11.18
N CYS A 129 -5.86 4.38 10.18
CA CYS A 129 -6.65 5.59 9.92
C CYS A 129 -8.07 5.46 10.49
N MET A 130 -8.39 6.32 11.46
CA MET A 130 -9.67 6.38 12.16
C MET A 130 -10.59 7.41 11.52
N TRP A 131 -11.62 6.95 10.82
CA TRP A 131 -12.72 7.76 10.28
C TRP A 131 -13.81 7.84 11.35
N THR A 132 -13.73 8.90 12.15
CA THR A 132 -14.54 9.09 13.36
C THR A 132 -15.74 9.98 13.06
N MET A 133 -16.96 9.46 13.24
CA MET A 133 -18.19 10.20 12.95
C MET A 133 -18.48 11.24 14.05
N TRP A 134 -19.01 12.40 13.70
CA TRP A 134 -19.24 13.48 14.68
C TRP A 134 -20.36 13.17 15.69
N LYS A 135 -21.47 12.56 15.26
CA LYS A 135 -22.59 12.08 16.11
C LYS A 135 -22.18 11.16 17.26
N GLN A 136 -20.99 10.59 17.14
CA GLN A 136 -20.49 9.49 17.93
C GLN A 136 -19.80 10.02 19.20
N PHE A 137 -18.98 11.06 19.07
CA PHE A 137 -18.36 11.79 20.19
C PHE A 137 -19.14 13.04 20.64
N GLU A 138 -20.05 13.61 19.83
CA GLU A 138 -20.99 14.67 20.26
C GLU A 138 -22.45 14.17 20.15
N GLN A 139 -22.90 13.38 21.14
CA GLN A 139 -24.26 12.82 21.17
C GLN A 139 -25.32 13.85 21.61
N SER A 140 -24.89 14.97 22.20
CA SER A 140 -25.73 16.07 22.64
C SER A 140 -24.95 17.37 22.50
N GLU A 141 -25.63 18.44 22.10
CA GLU A 141 -25.02 19.73 21.77
C GLU A 141 -24.06 20.23 22.87
N GLY A 142 -22.80 20.47 22.51
CA GLY A 142 -21.74 20.95 23.38
C GLY A 142 -21.15 19.90 24.33
N VAL A 143 -21.56 18.63 24.25
CA VAL A 143 -21.10 17.55 25.14
C VAL A 143 -20.25 16.56 24.34
N TYR A 144 -18.93 16.71 24.46
CA TYR A 144 -17.93 15.90 23.77
C TYR A 144 -17.38 14.77 24.64
N ASP A 145 -17.25 13.56 24.09
CA ASP A 145 -16.48 12.45 24.66
C ASP A 145 -15.42 11.94 23.67
N PHE A 146 -14.16 12.28 23.94
CA PHE A 146 -13.01 11.87 23.13
C PHE A 146 -12.25 10.68 23.74
N ALA A 147 -12.64 10.15 24.90
CA ALA A 147 -11.84 9.18 25.65
C ALA A 147 -11.56 7.85 24.90
N PRO A 148 -12.51 7.26 24.13
CA PRO A 148 -12.25 6.10 23.29
C PRO A 148 -11.38 6.38 22.05
N ILE A 149 -11.26 7.64 21.60
CA ILE A 149 -10.26 8.01 20.57
C ILE A 149 -8.86 7.87 21.18
N HIS A 150 -8.65 8.46 22.37
CA HIS A 150 -7.41 8.28 23.15
C HIS A 150 -7.11 6.81 23.46
N ALA A 151 -8.13 6.01 23.77
CA ALA A 151 -7.96 4.57 24.00
C ALA A 151 -7.46 3.83 22.75
N ASN A 152 -8.01 4.13 21.56
CA ASN A 152 -7.51 3.54 20.30
C ASN A 152 -6.09 4.02 19.97
N ILE A 153 -5.73 5.28 20.24
CA ILE A 153 -4.36 5.79 20.08
C ILE A 153 -3.38 5.05 21.00
N ALA A 154 -3.76 4.85 22.27
CA ALA A 154 -2.94 4.12 23.23
C ALA A 154 -2.75 2.63 22.85
N GLU A 155 -3.80 2.00 22.33
CA GLU A 155 -3.75 0.60 21.87
C GLU A 155 -2.98 0.43 20.56
N ALA A 156 -3.13 1.34 19.59
CA ALA A 156 -2.30 1.35 18.38
C ALA A 156 -0.82 1.53 18.73
N ARG A 157 -0.51 2.43 19.67
CA ARG A 157 0.85 2.61 20.21
C ARG A 157 1.40 1.34 20.85
N SER A 158 0.59 0.62 21.64
CA SER A 158 1.04 -0.61 22.33
C SER A 158 1.48 -1.70 21.34
N ARG A 159 0.95 -1.64 20.11
CA ARG A 159 1.24 -2.54 18.98
C ARG A 159 2.30 -2.02 18.00
N GLY A 160 2.86 -0.83 18.25
CA GLY A 160 3.85 -0.19 17.38
C GLY A 160 3.27 0.55 16.16
N TRP A 161 1.95 0.67 16.06
CA TRP A 161 1.28 1.38 14.96
C TRP A 161 1.22 2.89 15.20
N LYS A 162 1.17 3.65 14.11
CA LYS A 162 0.84 5.08 14.08
C LYS A 162 -0.66 5.29 13.82
N VAL A 163 -1.17 6.49 14.09
CA VAL A 163 -2.58 6.82 13.90
C VAL A 163 -2.76 8.06 13.01
N ALA A 164 -3.70 7.96 12.08
CA ALA A 164 -4.27 9.08 11.35
C ALA A 164 -5.72 9.28 11.79
N ILE A 165 -6.16 10.53 11.97
CA ILE A 165 -7.53 10.82 12.42
C ILE A 165 -8.25 11.67 11.36
N ARG A 166 -9.38 11.18 10.87
CA ARG A 166 -10.31 11.91 10.01
C ARG A 166 -11.65 12.04 10.72
N PHE A 167 -12.06 13.26 11.04
CA PHE A 167 -13.40 13.53 11.56
C PHE A 167 -14.38 13.68 10.40
N LEU A 168 -15.45 12.87 10.40
CA LEU A 168 -16.56 12.98 9.45
C LEU A 168 -17.63 13.86 10.09
N THR A 169 -17.68 15.12 9.66
CA THR A 169 -18.50 16.20 10.23
C THR A 169 -19.61 16.66 9.29
N ALA A 170 -19.36 16.67 7.98
CA ALA A 170 -20.27 17.25 6.99
C ALA A 170 -21.34 16.27 6.51
N ARG A 171 -21.05 14.96 6.40
CA ARG A 171 -22.06 13.99 5.93
C ARG A 171 -23.22 13.91 6.92
N ILE A 172 -24.45 14.05 6.41
CA ILE A 172 -25.67 14.12 7.21
C ILE A 172 -25.84 12.88 8.10
N ASN A 173 -25.48 11.70 7.58
CA ASN A 173 -25.54 10.43 8.29
C ASN A 173 -24.50 10.26 9.42
N ASP A 174 -23.43 11.08 9.45
CA ASP A 174 -22.35 11.01 10.44
C ASP A 174 -22.36 12.17 11.43
N ALA A 175 -23.03 13.27 11.09
CA ALA A 175 -23.18 14.43 11.94
C ALA A 175 -24.23 14.22 13.06
N PRO A 176 -24.14 14.95 14.20
CA PRO A 176 -25.04 14.78 15.34
C PRO A 176 -26.52 14.94 14.97
N THR A 177 -27.36 14.04 15.48
CA THR A 177 -28.77 13.92 15.05
C THR A 177 -29.63 15.15 15.36
N TYR A 178 -29.22 16.01 16.30
CA TYR A 178 -29.92 17.26 16.60
C TYR A 178 -29.75 18.33 15.50
N LEU A 179 -28.71 18.24 14.65
CA LEU A 179 -28.52 19.19 13.54
C LEU A 179 -29.63 19.10 12.48
N ALA A 180 -30.35 17.97 12.42
CA ALA A 180 -31.47 17.79 11.50
C ALA A 180 -32.67 18.72 11.78
N SER A 181 -32.83 19.21 13.02
CA SER A 181 -33.89 20.17 13.39
C SER A 181 -33.53 21.64 13.21
N GLU A 182 -32.26 21.95 12.93
CA GLU A 182 -31.72 23.33 12.96
C GLU A 182 -31.96 24.13 11.65
N GLY A 183 -32.55 23.51 10.62
CA GLY A 183 -32.81 24.17 9.33
C GLY A 183 -31.55 24.52 8.52
N ILE A 184 -30.43 23.87 8.84
CA ILE A 184 -29.12 24.03 8.19
C ILE A 184 -29.22 23.66 6.70
N LYS A 185 -28.57 24.44 5.83
CA LYS A 185 -28.48 24.14 4.39
C LYS A 185 -27.69 22.86 4.12
N THR A 186 -28.12 22.10 3.11
CA THR A 186 -27.48 20.87 2.64
C THR A 186 -27.07 20.96 1.17
N LYS A 187 -26.21 20.03 0.75
CA LYS A 187 -25.70 19.84 -0.61
C LYS A 187 -25.73 18.36 -0.97
N TRP A 188 -25.89 18.05 -2.26
CA TRP A 188 -25.92 16.69 -2.79
C TRP A 188 -26.98 15.79 -2.13
N THR A 189 -28.16 16.35 -1.85
CA THR A 189 -29.32 15.63 -1.30
C THR A 189 -30.37 15.30 -2.36
N GLY A 190 -30.13 15.66 -3.63
CA GLY A 190 -30.99 15.31 -4.76
C GLY A 190 -30.84 13.86 -5.19
N GLU A 191 -31.90 13.30 -5.77
CA GLU A 191 -31.88 11.99 -6.43
C GLU A 191 -30.89 12.02 -7.60
N GLY A 192 -29.82 11.22 -7.53
CA GLY A 192 -28.73 11.19 -8.51
C GLY A 192 -27.54 12.11 -8.22
N GLU A 193 -27.57 12.92 -7.15
CA GLU A 193 -26.42 13.71 -6.68
C GLU A 193 -25.78 13.15 -5.40
N SER A 194 -26.55 12.39 -4.63
CA SER A 194 -26.18 11.80 -3.34
C SER A 194 -25.52 10.43 -3.54
N GLU A 195 -24.26 10.27 -3.17
CA GLU A 195 -23.62 8.94 -3.13
C GLU A 195 -23.89 8.22 -1.80
N THR A 196 -23.89 8.92 -0.66
CA THR A 196 -24.14 8.28 0.64
C THR A 196 -25.05 9.06 1.62
N GLY A 197 -25.93 9.92 1.10
CA GLY A 197 -26.95 10.64 1.87
C GLY A 197 -26.81 12.16 1.90
N GLY A 198 -25.81 12.71 1.19
CA GLY A 198 -25.54 14.15 1.12
C GLY A 198 -24.82 14.72 2.35
N SER A 199 -24.43 16.01 2.24
CA SER A 199 -23.70 16.73 3.27
C SER A 199 -24.43 18.01 3.70
N TYR A 200 -24.25 18.43 4.95
CA TYR A 200 -24.49 19.81 5.37
C TYR A 200 -23.51 20.74 4.65
N ASP A 201 -23.93 21.97 4.32
CA ASP A 201 -23.04 22.96 3.69
C ASP A 201 -22.18 23.66 4.77
N PRO A 202 -20.85 23.53 4.76
CA PRO A 202 -20.00 24.21 5.74
C PRO A 202 -19.95 25.73 5.61
N ALA A 203 -20.60 26.31 4.58
CA ALA A 203 -20.85 27.75 4.47
C ALA A 203 -22.12 28.22 5.22
N ASP A 204 -22.95 27.31 5.72
CA ASP A 204 -24.09 27.65 6.57
C ASP A 204 -23.61 28.19 7.91
N THR A 205 -24.11 29.36 8.33
CA THR A 205 -23.64 30.04 9.54
C THR A 205 -23.87 29.24 10.81
N THR A 206 -24.95 28.44 10.87
CA THR A 206 -25.24 27.61 12.03
C THR A 206 -24.28 26.43 12.06
N PHE A 207 -24.14 25.70 10.94
CA PHE A 207 -23.21 24.57 10.87
C PHE A 207 -21.75 24.99 11.13
N HIS A 208 -21.30 26.06 10.50
CA HIS A 208 -19.94 26.59 10.68
C HIS A 208 -19.68 26.96 12.14
N ALA A 209 -20.61 27.62 12.82
CA ALA A 209 -20.48 27.92 14.25
C ALA A 209 -20.38 26.66 15.13
N ARG A 210 -21.15 25.59 14.81
CA ARG A 210 -21.03 24.29 15.49
C ARG A 210 -19.68 23.62 15.22
N TYR A 211 -19.21 23.65 13.98
CA TYR A 211 -17.91 23.10 13.58
C TYR A 211 -16.75 23.82 14.29
N LEU A 212 -16.81 25.16 14.43
CA LEU A 212 -15.81 25.92 15.20
C LEU A 212 -15.86 25.60 16.70
N ALA A 213 -17.04 25.30 17.26
CA ALA A 213 -17.17 24.85 18.65
C ALA A 213 -16.51 23.46 18.85
N LEU A 214 -16.71 22.53 17.91
CA LEU A 214 -15.99 21.25 17.87
C LEU A 214 -14.47 21.46 17.79
N LEU A 215 -13.98 22.28 16.85
CA LEU A 215 -12.54 22.55 16.73
C LEU A 215 -11.97 23.22 18.00
N THR A 216 -12.78 24.02 18.71
CA THR A 216 -12.40 24.60 20.00
C THR A 216 -12.29 23.54 21.10
N ALA A 217 -13.17 22.54 21.12
CA ALA A 217 -13.08 21.41 22.05
C ALA A 217 -11.83 20.54 21.76
N LEU A 218 -11.59 20.19 20.49
CA LEU A 218 -10.43 19.39 20.06
C LEU A 218 -9.07 20.00 20.45
N LYS A 219 -8.98 21.34 20.55
CA LYS A 219 -7.76 22.03 20.97
C LYS A 219 -7.29 21.65 22.39
N GLY A 220 -8.18 21.18 23.25
CA GLY A 220 -7.84 20.73 24.61
C GLY A 220 -7.25 19.31 24.68
N GLU A 221 -7.39 18.51 23.62
CA GLU A 221 -7.19 17.06 23.68
C GLU A 221 -5.73 16.61 23.50
N GLY A 222 -4.85 17.46 22.94
CA GLY A 222 -3.43 17.11 22.77
C GLY A 222 -3.15 16.10 21.64
N PHE A 223 -4.08 15.87 20.71
CA PHE A 223 -3.90 14.89 19.63
C PHE A 223 -2.71 15.20 18.72
N CYS A 224 -2.41 16.47 18.45
CA CYS A 224 -1.32 16.84 17.54
C CYS A 224 0.06 16.77 18.22
N GLU A 225 0.11 16.90 19.54
CA GLU A 225 1.27 16.72 20.40
C GLU A 225 1.68 15.24 20.53
N ASP A 226 0.71 14.33 20.38
CA ASP A 226 0.94 12.89 20.52
C ASP A 226 1.83 12.33 19.39
N PRO A 227 2.97 11.67 19.69
CA PRO A 227 3.90 11.13 18.68
C PRO A 227 3.39 9.85 17.99
N THR A 228 2.28 9.27 18.44
CA THR A 228 1.56 8.19 17.74
C THR A 228 0.65 8.75 16.66
N VAL A 229 0.02 9.91 16.90
CA VAL A 229 -0.79 10.59 15.88
C VAL A 229 0.15 11.27 14.89
N VAL A 230 0.09 10.84 13.63
CA VAL A 230 0.94 11.34 12.54
C VAL A 230 0.19 12.22 11.54
N MET A 231 -1.14 12.13 11.50
CA MET A 231 -1.97 12.92 10.59
C MET A 231 -3.32 13.29 11.22
N MET A 232 -3.71 14.55 11.05
CA MET A 232 -5.05 15.09 11.36
C MET A 232 -5.67 15.61 10.06
N TYR A 233 -6.81 15.06 9.64
CA TYR A 233 -7.41 15.41 8.35
C TYR A 233 -8.33 16.63 8.46
N ALA A 234 -8.07 17.64 7.63
CA ALA A 234 -8.91 18.83 7.49
C ALA A 234 -9.70 18.77 6.17
N GLY A 235 -11.02 18.54 6.26
CA GLY A 235 -11.90 18.44 5.09
C GLY A 235 -12.91 19.58 4.97
N TYR A 236 -13.71 19.56 3.89
CA TYR A 236 -14.86 20.44 3.68
C TYR A 236 -16.18 19.66 3.59
N ALA A 237 -16.57 19.15 2.41
CA ALA A 237 -17.81 18.41 2.18
C ALA A 237 -17.85 17.77 0.78
N SER A 238 -18.59 16.66 0.62
CA SER A 238 -18.76 15.94 -0.66
C SER A 238 -20.11 15.21 -0.78
N SER A 239 -20.38 14.65 -1.96
CA SER A 239 -21.48 13.70 -2.25
C SER A 239 -21.31 12.34 -1.54
N SER A 240 -20.05 11.94 -1.34
CA SER A 240 -19.57 10.70 -0.72
C SER A 240 -19.61 10.77 0.82
N TYR A 241 -18.47 10.59 1.51
CA TYR A 241 -18.38 10.49 2.97
C TYR A 241 -18.34 11.84 3.72
N GLY A 242 -18.48 12.97 3.02
CA GLY A 242 -18.26 14.29 3.60
C GLY A 242 -16.78 14.54 3.86
N ASP A 243 -16.46 15.76 4.29
CA ASP A 243 -15.10 16.19 4.65
C ASP A 243 -14.04 15.76 3.62
N GLU A 244 -14.33 15.94 2.33
CA GLU A 244 -13.34 15.97 1.24
C GLU A 244 -13.20 17.41 0.75
N TYR A 245 -12.18 17.68 -0.07
CA TYR A 245 -11.76 19.03 -0.44
C TYR A 245 -11.39 19.88 0.80
N ILE A 246 -10.89 21.10 0.60
CA ILE A 246 -10.63 22.04 1.70
C ILE A 246 -11.56 23.27 1.66
N GLY A 247 -12.36 23.40 0.59
CA GLY A 247 -13.36 24.44 0.41
C GLY A 247 -14.30 24.11 -0.75
N PRO A 248 -15.15 25.07 -1.16
CA PRO A 248 -15.90 24.98 -2.40
C PRO A 248 -15.00 24.71 -3.61
N LYS A 249 -15.56 24.13 -4.68
CA LYS A 249 -14.86 24.01 -5.98
C LYS A 249 -14.91 25.34 -6.72
N TYR A 250 -13.90 25.63 -7.55
CA TYR A 250 -13.85 26.86 -8.37
C TYR A 250 -15.07 26.97 -9.30
N ASN A 251 -15.46 25.86 -9.91
CA ASN A 251 -16.76 25.65 -10.53
C ASN A 251 -17.21 24.20 -10.29
N GLU A 252 -18.47 23.88 -10.61
CA GLU A 252 -19.04 22.55 -10.32
C GLU A 252 -18.56 21.44 -11.28
N THR A 253 -17.90 21.78 -12.39
CA THR A 253 -17.51 20.86 -13.47
C THR A 253 -16.00 20.60 -13.59
N VAL A 254 -15.17 21.31 -12.82
CA VAL A 254 -13.69 21.23 -12.84
C VAL A 254 -13.18 21.01 -11.40
N CYS A 255 -12.13 20.20 -11.24
CA CYS A 255 -11.50 19.97 -9.95
C CYS A 255 -10.93 21.28 -9.39
N SER A 256 -11.04 21.52 -8.08
CA SER A 256 -10.35 22.65 -7.43
C SER A 256 -8.82 22.54 -7.45
N CYS A 257 -8.29 21.36 -7.84
CA CYS A 257 -6.87 21.10 -8.00
C CYS A 257 -6.26 21.70 -9.29
N ASP A 258 -7.10 22.21 -10.21
CA ASP A 258 -6.74 22.45 -11.61
C ASP A 258 -6.53 23.93 -12.01
N GLU A 259 -6.90 24.87 -11.14
CA GLU A 259 -6.73 26.32 -11.35
C GLU A 259 -5.54 26.82 -10.50
N ALA A 260 -4.46 27.23 -11.16
CA ALA A 260 -3.20 27.61 -10.51
C ALA A 260 -3.40 28.73 -9.45
N ASP A 261 -4.23 29.72 -9.78
CA ASP A 261 -4.51 30.90 -8.97
C ASP A 261 -5.68 30.73 -7.97
N TYR A 262 -6.36 29.57 -7.95
CA TYR A 262 -7.46 29.35 -7.03
C TYR A 262 -6.99 28.93 -5.64
N ASP A 263 -7.37 29.71 -4.62
CA ASP A 263 -7.31 29.33 -3.22
C ASP A 263 -8.67 29.54 -2.54
N PRO A 264 -9.35 28.48 -2.05
CA PRO A 264 -10.63 28.62 -1.39
C PRO A 264 -10.54 29.47 -0.11
N ALA A 265 -9.39 29.52 0.58
CA ALA A 265 -9.22 30.35 1.77
C ALA A 265 -9.15 31.85 1.45
N THR A 266 -8.71 32.22 0.24
CA THR A 266 -8.72 33.60 -0.24
C THR A 266 -10.13 34.00 -0.73
N SER A 267 -10.88 33.05 -1.31
CA SER A 267 -12.22 33.28 -1.84
C SER A 267 -13.33 33.25 -0.79
N TYR A 268 -13.14 32.50 0.31
CA TYR A 268 -14.19 32.21 1.29
C TYR A 268 -13.68 32.37 2.74
N ALA A 269 -14.20 33.38 3.44
CA ALA A 269 -13.76 33.73 4.80
C ALA A 269 -13.93 32.58 5.81
N HIS A 270 -15.00 31.78 5.70
CA HIS A 270 -15.24 30.64 6.59
C HIS A 270 -14.23 29.50 6.38
N VAL A 271 -13.72 29.30 5.15
CA VAL A 271 -12.63 28.35 4.88
C VAL A 271 -11.34 28.82 5.56
N LYS A 272 -11.01 30.11 5.46
CA LYS A 272 -9.84 30.67 6.14
C LYS A 272 -9.94 30.48 7.67
N GLU A 273 -11.11 30.74 8.24
CA GLU A 273 -11.36 30.59 9.68
C GLU A 273 -11.23 29.12 10.15
N ARG A 274 -11.68 28.15 9.35
CA ARG A 274 -11.45 26.71 9.61
C ARG A 274 -9.95 26.38 9.65
N LEU A 275 -9.17 26.89 8.70
CA LEU A 275 -7.72 26.68 8.63
C LEU A 275 -6.98 27.36 9.80
N ASP A 276 -7.39 28.57 10.19
CA ASP A 276 -6.85 29.27 11.36
C ASP A 276 -7.12 28.50 12.66
N MET A 277 -8.28 27.83 12.78
CA MET A 277 -8.59 26.95 13.91
C MET A 277 -7.76 25.67 13.90
N TRP A 278 -7.58 25.01 12.74
CA TRP A 278 -6.66 23.86 12.63
C TRP A 278 -5.22 24.22 13.02
N LYS A 279 -4.74 25.42 12.66
CA LYS A 279 -3.45 25.96 13.08
C LYS A 279 -3.39 26.16 14.60
N SER A 280 -4.52 26.55 15.20
CA SER A 280 -4.65 26.73 16.65
C SER A 280 -4.67 25.41 17.42
N ILE A 281 -5.20 24.33 16.84
CA ILE A 281 -5.19 22.97 17.42
C ILE A 281 -3.78 22.38 17.32
N CYS A 282 -3.17 22.40 16.14
CA CYS A 282 -1.87 21.78 15.88
C CYS A 282 -0.70 22.78 15.94
N ASN A 283 -0.72 23.70 16.91
CA ASN A 283 0.27 24.76 17.02
C ASN A 283 1.66 24.19 17.40
N GLY A 284 2.63 24.30 16.49
CA GLY A 284 3.94 23.64 16.57
C GLY A 284 4.00 22.23 15.97
N TYR A 285 2.88 21.73 15.45
CA TYR A 285 2.71 20.40 14.84
C TYR A 285 1.94 20.47 13.51
N GLU A 286 2.00 21.61 12.83
CA GLU A 286 1.16 21.93 11.66
C GLU A 286 1.39 20.99 10.49
N PHE A 287 2.60 20.45 10.35
CA PHE A 287 2.98 19.46 9.35
C PHE A 287 2.13 18.18 9.41
N LYS A 288 1.48 17.89 10.55
CA LYS A 288 0.54 16.77 10.70
C LYS A 288 -0.85 17.04 10.12
N VAL A 289 -1.21 18.30 9.87
CA VAL A 289 -2.53 18.62 9.29
C VAL A 289 -2.49 18.30 7.79
N LEU A 290 -3.32 17.37 7.35
CA LEU A 290 -3.47 17.00 5.94
C LEU A 290 -4.80 17.55 5.42
N MET A 291 -4.73 18.54 4.54
CA MET A 291 -5.92 19.12 3.90
C MET A 291 -6.48 18.19 2.82
N GLY A 292 -7.80 18.10 2.71
CA GLY A 292 -8.47 17.31 1.66
C GLY A 292 -8.39 17.89 0.25
N GLY A 293 -7.52 18.86 0.02
CA GLY A 293 -7.25 19.52 -1.25
C GLY A 293 -6.38 20.75 -1.07
N ARG A 294 -5.88 21.32 -2.16
CA ARG A 294 -4.94 22.46 -2.15
C ARG A 294 -5.57 23.74 -1.56
N SER A 295 -4.84 24.38 -0.66
CA SER A 295 -5.00 25.79 -0.30
C SER A 295 -3.61 26.42 -0.14
N ALA A 296 -3.35 27.52 -0.82
CA ALA A 296 -2.08 28.25 -0.71
C ALA A 296 -1.92 28.86 0.70
N TYR A 297 -3.00 29.38 1.28
CA TYR A 297 -3.03 29.82 2.67
C TYR A 297 -2.71 28.68 3.65
N GLY A 298 -3.32 27.50 3.48
CA GLY A 298 -3.04 26.33 4.32
C GLY A 298 -1.60 25.85 4.24
N ALA A 299 -1.03 25.78 3.03
CA ALA A 299 0.39 25.46 2.84
C ALA A 299 1.31 26.47 3.55
N ALA A 300 0.99 27.77 3.50
CA ALA A 300 1.73 28.82 4.22
C ALA A 300 1.62 28.74 5.75
N LEU A 301 0.64 28.01 6.30
CA LEU A 301 0.54 27.70 7.73
C LEU A 301 1.42 26.51 8.16
N GLY A 302 1.93 25.73 7.20
CA GLY A 302 2.70 24.50 7.38
C GLY A 302 1.90 23.21 7.12
N PHE A 303 0.69 23.28 6.54
CA PHE A 303 -0.14 22.09 6.34
C PHE A 303 0.26 21.29 5.10
N GLY A 304 0.07 19.98 5.18
CA GLY A 304 0.08 19.07 4.05
C GLY A 304 -1.22 19.12 3.23
N THR A 305 -1.23 18.42 2.10
CA THR A 305 -2.39 18.31 1.21
C THR A 305 -2.49 16.90 0.62
N ARG A 306 -3.73 16.45 0.43
CA ARG A 306 -4.08 15.19 -0.25
C ARG A 306 -4.79 15.51 -1.56
N ASN A 307 -4.47 14.78 -2.63
CA ASN A 307 -5.30 14.80 -3.85
C ASN A 307 -6.29 13.63 -3.82
N GLY A 308 -5.78 12.39 -3.86
CA GLY A 308 -6.54 11.14 -3.99
C GLY A 308 -6.36 10.50 -5.37
N PHE A 309 -6.53 9.18 -5.47
CA PHE A 309 -6.53 8.39 -6.71
C PHE A 309 -5.22 8.37 -7.53
N VAL A 310 -4.08 8.05 -6.92
CA VAL A 310 -2.78 7.89 -7.64
C VAL A 310 -2.76 6.69 -8.59
N GLU A 311 -3.76 5.79 -8.52
CA GLU A 311 -4.08 4.84 -9.59
C GLU A 311 -4.16 5.52 -10.98
N HIS A 312 -4.61 6.78 -11.04
CA HIS A 312 -4.56 7.57 -12.27
C HIS A 312 -3.21 8.23 -12.44
N TYR A 313 -2.14 7.44 -12.54
CA TYR A 313 -0.73 7.90 -12.47
C TYR A 313 -0.33 9.07 -13.40
N TRP A 314 -1.10 9.37 -14.45
CA TRP A 314 -0.92 10.54 -15.33
C TRP A 314 -1.72 11.81 -14.94
N TYR A 315 -2.61 11.75 -13.95
CA TYR A 315 -3.39 12.90 -13.48
C TYR A 315 -2.52 14.01 -12.87
N THR A 316 -3.08 15.22 -12.81
CA THR A 316 -2.41 16.44 -12.29
C THR A 316 -1.09 16.80 -12.99
N LEU A 317 -0.83 16.33 -14.21
CA LEU A 317 0.31 16.77 -15.00
C LEU A 317 -0.05 17.98 -15.89
N PRO A 318 0.86 18.96 -16.08
CA PRO A 318 1.93 19.34 -15.14
C PRO A 318 1.32 19.99 -13.87
N ASN A 319 2.03 19.92 -12.75
CA ASN A 319 1.66 20.64 -11.52
C ASN A 319 2.89 21.00 -10.70
N GLU A 320 3.36 22.23 -10.92
CA GLU A 320 4.56 22.81 -10.30
C GLU A 320 4.46 22.87 -8.77
N HIS A 321 3.26 22.94 -8.17
CA HIS A 321 3.10 22.94 -6.72
C HIS A 321 3.44 21.59 -6.08
N TYR A 322 3.26 20.50 -6.82
CA TYR A 322 3.73 19.15 -6.47
C TYR A 322 5.10 18.83 -7.11
N GLY A 323 5.77 19.83 -7.67
CA GLY A 323 7.07 19.69 -8.32
C GLY A 323 7.05 18.99 -9.67
N GLN A 324 5.87 18.72 -10.23
CA GLN A 324 5.73 17.95 -11.46
C GLN A 324 5.76 18.88 -12.67
N GLY A 325 6.72 18.67 -13.58
CA GLY A 325 6.86 19.48 -14.79
C GLY A 325 7.50 18.69 -15.92
N PHE A 326 7.81 19.37 -17.02
CA PHE A 326 8.46 18.77 -18.19
C PHE A 326 9.79 19.46 -18.45
N ASP A 327 10.76 18.74 -19.00
CA ASP A 327 12.07 19.30 -19.34
C ASP A 327 12.06 20.17 -20.61
N GLY A 328 10.94 20.21 -21.33
CA GLY A 328 10.74 21.04 -22.51
C GLY A 328 11.62 20.65 -23.70
N SER A 329 12.10 19.41 -23.75
CA SER A 329 12.89 18.90 -24.87
C SER A 329 12.07 18.90 -26.15
N GLN A 330 12.58 19.55 -27.21
CA GLN A 330 11.91 19.60 -28.52
C GLN A 330 12.89 19.34 -29.67
N PRO A 331 13.43 18.12 -29.72
CA PRO A 331 13.31 17.31 -30.93
C PRO A 331 12.27 16.20 -30.74
N TRP A 332 11.49 15.91 -31.78
CA TRP A 332 10.57 14.74 -31.89
C TRP A 332 9.24 14.74 -31.10
N GLN A 333 8.77 15.85 -30.52
CA GLN A 333 7.52 15.88 -29.72
C GLN A 333 7.53 14.92 -28.51
N ARG A 334 8.73 14.65 -27.97
CA ARG A 334 8.95 13.84 -26.77
C ARG A 334 9.47 14.73 -25.65
N GLU A 335 8.85 14.63 -24.48
CA GLU A 335 9.26 15.31 -23.25
C GLU A 335 9.52 14.30 -22.13
N TYR A 336 10.37 14.67 -21.17
CA TYR A 336 10.61 13.85 -19.98
C TYR A 336 9.99 14.50 -18.75
N LEU A 337 9.44 13.64 -17.88
CA LEU A 337 8.80 14.06 -16.65
C LEU A 337 9.85 14.44 -15.58
N LEU A 338 9.79 15.68 -15.12
CA LEU A 338 10.65 16.21 -14.05
C LEU A 338 9.94 16.24 -12.70
N VAL A 339 10.72 16.01 -11.64
CA VAL A 339 10.33 16.21 -10.24
C VAL A 339 11.26 17.22 -9.59
N ASN A 340 10.72 18.40 -9.26
CA ASN A 340 11.38 19.40 -8.44
C ASN A 340 11.13 19.11 -6.96
N GLU A 341 12.09 18.45 -6.29
CA GLU A 341 12.01 18.17 -4.84
C GLU A 341 11.88 19.43 -3.96
N SER A 342 12.21 20.62 -4.48
CA SER A 342 12.11 21.92 -3.80
C SER A 342 10.72 22.59 -3.95
N ALA A 343 9.74 21.92 -4.55
CA ALA A 343 8.39 22.47 -4.71
C ALA A 343 7.69 22.73 -3.36
N PRO A 344 6.85 23.78 -3.23
CA PRO A 344 6.31 24.22 -1.94
C PRO A 344 5.61 23.13 -1.12
N ASN A 345 4.82 22.25 -1.75
CA ASN A 345 4.08 21.21 -1.04
C ASN A 345 4.98 20.03 -0.58
N LEU A 346 6.25 19.97 -1.01
CA LEU A 346 7.24 18.96 -0.61
C LEU A 346 8.15 19.43 0.54
N GLN A 347 7.96 20.66 1.04
CA GLN A 347 8.92 21.37 1.90
C GLN A 347 8.42 21.67 3.34
N GLY A 348 7.19 21.30 3.71
CA GLY A 348 6.65 21.68 5.03
C GLY A 348 5.55 20.81 5.66
N GLY A 349 4.86 19.96 4.89
CA GLY A 349 3.78 19.11 5.40
C GLY A 349 3.64 17.81 4.61
N LEU A 350 2.68 16.98 5.00
CA LEU A 350 2.42 15.70 4.32
C LEU A 350 1.91 15.92 2.88
N LEU A 351 2.55 15.27 1.91
CA LEU A 351 1.93 14.96 0.62
C LEU A 351 1.22 13.62 0.73
N GLY A 352 -0.11 13.65 0.63
CA GLY A 352 -0.98 12.50 0.78
C GLY A 352 -1.58 12.01 -0.53
N GLU A 353 -1.60 10.69 -0.76
CA GLU A 353 -2.35 10.08 -1.86
C GLU A 353 -3.11 8.81 -1.44
N GLU A 354 -4.03 8.37 -2.31
CA GLU A 354 -4.81 7.14 -2.16
C GLU A 354 -4.47 6.20 -3.32
N ASN A 355 -4.26 4.92 -2.99
CA ASN A 355 -3.94 3.80 -3.89
C ASN A 355 -4.72 2.55 -3.40
N GLU A 356 -6.00 2.75 -3.11
CA GLU A 356 -6.91 1.80 -2.45
C GLU A 356 -7.92 1.16 -3.41
N GLU A 357 -7.98 1.61 -4.66
CA GLU A 357 -9.00 1.31 -5.67
C GLU A 357 -9.02 -0.17 -6.10
N TYR A 358 -8.03 -0.93 -5.65
CA TYR A 358 -7.88 -2.38 -5.80
C TYR A 358 -8.74 -3.20 -4.81
N GLU A 359 -9.38 -2.57 -3.82
CA GLU A 359 -10.27 -3.27 -2.88
C GLU A 359 -11.56 -3.79 -3.53
N ALA A 360 -12.13 -4.88 -3.00
CA ALA A 360 -13.30 -5.55 -3.57
C ALA A 360 -14.54 -4.66 -3.77
N ASN A 361 -14.71 -3.61 -2.96
CA ASN A 361 -15.81 -2.63 -3.10
C ASN A 361 -15.67 -1.72 -4.34
N TRP A 362 -14.45 -1.59 -4.86
CA TRP A 362 -14.09 -0.82 -6.04
C TRP A 362 -13.84 -1.73 -7.26
N ALA A 363 -13.32 -2.95 -7.03
CA ALA A 363 -12.85 -3.91 -8.02
C ALA A 363 -13.95 -4.82 -8.63
N THR A 364 -14.89 -4.23 -9.37
CA THR A 364 -16.01 -4.94 -10.01
C THR A 364 -16.09 -4.71 -11.53
N GLU A 365 -16.13 -5.83 -12.28
CA GLU A 365 -16.45 -5.88 -13.72
C GLU A 365 -17.95 -5.88 -14.02
N TRP A 366 -18.81 -5.71 -13.02
CA TRP A 366 -20.27 -5.90 -13.13
C TRP A 366 -21.04 -4.60 -12.87
N ARG A 367 -22.28 -4.55 -13.36
CA ARG A 367 -23.18 -3.40 -13.13
C ARG A 367 -23.71 -3.40 -11.69
N THR A 368 -23.48 -2.30 -10.98
CA THR A 368 -23.99 -2.09 -9.61
C THR A 368 -25.43 -1.53 -9.63
N ASN A 369 -26.15 -1.72 -8.53
CA ASN A 369 -27.60 -1.50 -8.45
C ASN A 369 -28.06 -0.02 -8.39
N GLU A 370 -27.17 0.96 -8.51
CA GLU A 370 -27.52 2.38 -8.46
C GLU A 370 -27.29 3.12 -9.80
N PRO A 371 -28.24 3.96 -10.26
CA PRO A 371 -28.12 4.62 -11.57
C PRO A 371 -27.02 5.69 -11.70
N ALA A 372 -26.46 6.16 -10.58
CA ALA A 372 -25.63 7.37 -10.56
C ALA A 372 -24.11 7.07 -10.52
N HIS A 373 -23.67 6.00 -9.85
CA HIS A 373 -22.25 5.72 -9.65
C HIS A 373 -21.88 4.26 -9.95
N TYR A 374 -20.84 4.11 -10.76
CA TYR A 374 -20.11 2.86 -10.90
C TYR A 374 -19.40 2.56 -9.56
N GLY A 375 -19.51 1.33 -9.06
CA GLY A 375 -19.15 0.96 -7.69
C GLY A 375 -20.36 0.98 -6.75
N GLY A 376 -20.49 -0.04 -5.92
CA GLY A 376 -21.71 -0.37 -5.18
C GLY A 376 -21.78 -1.86 -4.85
N ALA A 377 -22.85 -2.31 -4.19
CA ALA A 377 -22.99 -3.71 -3.79
C ALA A 377 -22.91 -4.66 -5.00
N TRP A 378 -22.13 -5.73 -4.84
CA TRP A 378 -21.90 -6.77 -5.84
C TRP A 378 -23.20 -7.44 -6.30
N ASP A 379 -23.33 -7.60 -7.62
CA ASP A 379 -24.40 -8.35 -8.27
C ASP A 379 -23.75 -9.32 -9.28
N ALA A 380 -23.86 -10.63 -9.02
CA ALA A 380 -23.34 -11.69 -9.89
C ALA A 380 -24.18 -11.91 -11.15
N ASP A 381 -25.46 -11.51 -11.11
CA ASP A 381 -26.45 -11.74 -12.15
C ASP A 381 -26.55 -10.54 -13.12
N ALA A 382 -25.85 -9.44 -12.81
CA ALA A 382 -25.62 -8.32 -13.71
C ALA A 382 -24.84 -8.75 -14.97
N PRO A 383 -24.78 -7.92 -16.04
CA PRO A 383 -23.89 -8.18 -17.18
C PRO A 383 -22.46 -7.65 -16.95
N ILE A 384 -21.46 -8.35 -17.49
CA ILE A 384 -20.07 -7.90 -17.52
C ILE A 384 -19.96 -6.58 -18.31
N GLN A 385 -19.26 -5.61 -17.73
CA GLN A 385 -19.03 -4.27 -18.28
C GLN A 385 -17.74 -4.14 -19.11
N ASN A 386 -16.81 -5.10 -18.99
CA ASN A 386 -15.48 -5.03 -19.62
C ASN A 386 -14.82 -3.66 -19.36
N ASP A 387 -14.42 -2.96 -20.41
CA ASP A 387 -13.77 -1.65 -20.35
C ASP A 387 -14.66 -0.56 -19.73
N THR A 388 -15.99 -0.75 -19.68
CA THR A 388 -16.93 0.25 -19.10
C THR A 388 -17.00 0.27 -17.57
N ALA A 389 -16.25 -0.58 -16.87
CA ALA A 389 -16.13 -0.55 -15.41
C ALA A 389 -15.45 0.75 -14.92
N ARG A 390 -15.78 1.21 -13.69
CA ARG A 390 -15.30 2.52 -13.15
C ARG A 390 -13.80 2.71 -13.27
N TRP A 391 -13.06 1.64 -12.99
CA TRP A 391 -11.61 1.60 -12.92
C TRP A 391 -11.07 0.57 -13.92
N GLY A 392 -11.71 0.44 -15.10
CA GLY A 392 -11.29 -0.53 -16.13
C GLY A 392 -11.35 -2.00 -15.71
N PRO A 393 -10.82 -2.93 -16.53
CA PRO A 393 -10.93 -4.37 -16.30
C PRO A 393 -10.01 -4.86 -15.18
N ILE A 394 -10.45 -5.89 -14.44
CA ILE A 394 -9.75 -6.44 -13.25
C ILE A 394 -8.36 -6.96 -13.62
N ARG A 395 -8.20 -7.53 -14.82
CA ARG A 395 -6.92 -8.02 -15.33
C ARG A 395 -5.81 -6.95 -15.34
N SER A 396 -6.10 -5.66 -15.58
CA SER A 396 -5.03 -4.64 -15.66
C SER A 396 -4.57 -4.09 -14.30
N PHE A 397 -5.17 -4.54 -13.19
CA PHE A 397 -4.87 -4.05 -11.85
C PHE A 397 -3.38 -4.22 -11.45
N PRO A 398 -2.65 -5.32 -11.75
CA PRO A 398 -1.24 -5.47 -11.36
C PRO A 398 -0.31 -4.44 -12.00
N TYR A 399 -0.52 -4.13 -13.28
CA TYR A 399 0.22 -3.09 -13.98
C TYR A 399 -0.11 -1.71 -13.42
N ARG A 400 -1.39 -1.37 -13.26
CA ARG A 400 -1.79 -0.06 -12.74
C ARG A 400 -1.28 0.15 -11.32
N PHE A 401 -1.32 -0.89 -10.48
CA PHE A 401 -0.72 -0.87 -9.14
C PHE A 401 0.80 -0.65 -9.18
N MET A 402 1.51 -1.27 -10.13
CA MET A 402 2.94 -1.01 -10.32
C MET A 402 3.19 0.45 -10.75
N MET A 403 2.45 0.94 -11.75
CA MET A 403 2.56 2.30 -12.28
C MET A 403 2.23 3.36 -11.22
N SER A 404 1.13 3.19 -10.49
CA SER A 404 0.70 4.10 -9.42
C SER A 404 1.65 4.10 -8.23
N SER A 405 2.21 2.93 -7.89
CA SER A 405 3.23 2.79 -6.86
C SER A 405 4.54 3.47 -7.25
N LEU A 406 5.07 3.21 -8.45
CA LEU A 406 6.25 3.92 -8.97
C LEU A 406 6.01 5.43 -9.02
N ARG A 407 4.82 5.84 -9.47
CA ARG A 407 4.42 7.24 -9.56
C ARG A 407 4.37 7.94 -8.20
N ALA A 408 3.79 7.30 -7.18
CA ALA A 408 3.76 7.83 -5.83
C ALA A 408 5.17 7.99 -5.22
N LEU A 409 6.08 7.05 -5.50
CA LEU A 409 7.48 7.15 -5.09
C LEU A 409 8.24 8.25 -5.84
N GLN A 410 7.98 8.43 -7.14
CA GLN A 410 8.49 9.55 -7.94
C GLN A 410 7.98 10.89 -7.40
N MET A 411 6.69 11.01 -7.10
CA MET A 411 6.05 12.21 -6.53
C MET A 411 6.47 12.50 -5.09
N ARG A 412 7.24 11.62 -4.43
CA ARG A 412 7.60 11.69 -3.00
C ARG A 412 6.39 11.77 -2.08
N VAL A 413 5.38 10.96 -2.35
CA VAL A 413 4.25 10.77 -1.43
C VAL A 413 4.81 10.36 -0.07
N THR A 414 4.44 11.12 0.97
CA THR A 414 4.82 10.87 2.37
C THR A 414 3.73 10.14 3.14
N TYR A 415 2.48 10.28 2.72
CA TYR A 415 1.33 9.55 3.29
C TYR A 415 0.60 8.81 2.16
N MET A 416 0.59 7.49 2.19
CA MET A 416 -0.20 6.68 1.25
C MET A 416 -1.35 5.99 2.00
N LEU A 417 -2.57 6.17 1.51
CA LEU A 417 -3.71 5.31 1.84
C LEU A 417 -3.65 4.10 0.90
N ALA A 418 -3.06 3.01 1.36
CA ALA A 418 -2.86 1.82 0.55
C ALA A 418 -4.10 0.92 0.58
N SER A 419 -4.29 0.13 -0.47
CA SER A 419 -5.31 -0.93 -0.49
C SER A 419 -5.07 -1.94 0.63
N THR A 420 -6.16 -2.37 1.27
CA THR A 420 -6.16 -3.54 2.16
C THR A 420 -5.99 -4.87 1.40
N VAL A 421 -6.24 -4.88 0.08
CA VAL A 421 -5.98 -6.01 -0.82
C VAL A 421 -4.56 -5.88 -1.39
N VAL A 422 -3.78 -6.95 -1.29
CA VAL A 422 -2.38 -6.94 -1.76
C VAL A 422 -2.32 -7.43 -3.19
N VAL A 423 -2.16 -6.48 -4.13
CA VAL A 423 -2.02 -6.74 -5.57
C VAL A 423 -0.69 -7.42 -5.90
N ASN A 424 0.41 -6.94 -5.30
CA ASN A 424 1.75 -7.49 -5.47
C ASN A 424 2.54 -7.34 -4.15
N PRO A 425 2.87 -8.43 -3.44
CA PRO A 425 3.47 -8.35 -2.10
C PRO A 425 4.87 -7.72 -2.11
N TYR A 426 5.68 -8.00 -3.12
CA TYR A 426 7.03 -7.45 -3.25
C TYR A 426 7.00 -5.93 -3.47
N MET A 427 6.13 -5.46 -4.36
CA MET A 427 5.95 -4.03 -4.61
C MET A 427 5.36 -3.31 -3.39
N TYR A 428 4.42 -3.94 -2.67
CA TYR A 428 3.84 -3.39 -1.43
C TYR A 428 4.91 -3.16 -0.35
N ALA A 429 5.79 -4.16 -0.13
CA ALA A 429 6.92 -4.04 0.80
C ALA A 429 7.96 -3.01 0.33
N TYR A 430 8.25 -2.93 -0.96
CA TYR A 430 9.16 -1.94 -1.54
C TYR A 430 8.66 -0.50 -1.35
N VAL A 431 7.37 -0.24 -1.65
CA VAL A 431 6.73 1.05 -1.40
C VAL A 431 6.80 1.44 0.07
N ALA A 432 6.52 0.52 0.99
CA ALA A 432 6.61 0.76 2.44
C ALA A 432 8.03 1.19 2.89
N LEU A 433 9.08 0.78 2.17
CA LEU A 433 10.47 1.16 2.43
C LEU A 433 10.90 2.46 1.73
N GLU A 434 10.27 2.85 0.62
CA GLU A 434 10.68 3.98 -0.23
C GLU A 434 9.84 5.26 -0.09
N LEU A 435 8.64 5.18 0.50
CA LEU A 435 7.77 6.34 0.73
C LEU A 435 8.49 7.45 1.50
N GLY A 436 8.17 8.71 1.15
CA GLY A 436 8.68 9.92 1.79
C GLY A 436 10.17 10.24 1.59
N ARG A 437 10.95 9.38 0.95
CA ARG A 437 12.40 9.58 0.74
C ARG A 437 12.72 10.73 -0.21
N THR A 438 13.94 11.26 -0.04
CA THR A 438 14.58 12.26 -0.91
C THR A 438 15.80 11.65 -1.58
N ALA A 439 16.45 12.39 -2.49
CA ALA A 439 17.76 11.98 -3.01
C ALA A 439 18.78 11.68 -1.89
N GLU A 440 18.71 12.38 -0.76
CA GLU A 440 19.69 12.26 0.34
C GLU A 440 19.60 10.94 1.13
N ASP A 441 18.38 10.43 1.38
CA ASP A 441 18.17 9.23 2.20
C ASP A 441 17.78 7.97 1.40
N ALA A 442 17.42 8.12 0.12
CA ALA A 442 17.07 7.03 -0.79
C ALA A 442 18.21 6.00 -0.94
N PRO A 443 17.94 4.69 -0.66
CA PRO A 443 18.87 3.62 -0.96
C PRO A 443 18.82 3.19 -2.42
N ASP A 444 17.83 3.65 -3.19
CA ASP A 444 17.57 3.25 -4.57
C ASP A 444 17.26 4.46 -5.45
N ALA A 445 17.83 4.46 -6.65
CA ALA A 445 17.55 5.40 -7.73
C ALA A 445 17.18 4.61 -8.98
N TRP A 446 16.10 4.97 -9.66
CA TRP A 446 15.57 4.17 -10.75
C TRP A 446 14.98 4.97 -11.90
N CYS A 447 15.01 4.34 -13.07
CA CYS A 447 14.40 4.80 -14.30
C CYS A 447 13.58 3.64 -14.85
N PHE A 448 12.26 3.79 -14.84
CA PHE A 448 11.33 2.92 -15.55
C PHE A 448 11.09 3.54 -16.93
N LEU A 449 11.49 2.83 -17.98
CA LEU A 449 11.50 3.31 -19.36
C LEU A 449 10.11 3.21 -19.99
N SER A 450 9.10 3.75 -19.29
CA SER A 450 7.76 3.88 -19.82
C SER A 450 7.70 4.95 -20.91
N THR A 451 6.70 4.87 -21.78
CA THR A 451 6.31 6.00 -22.63
C THR A 451 4.81 6.01 -22.77
N THR A 452 4.18 7.17 -22.64
CA THR A 452 2.74 7.30 -22.90
C THR A 452 2.50 8.31 -24.02
N GLN A 453 1.44 8.12 -24.80
CA GLN A 453 1.12 8.99 -25.93
C GLN A 453 -0.21 9.72 -25.77
N PHE A 454 -0.16 11.04 -25.66
CA PHE A 454 -1.34 11.89 -25.57
C PHE A 454 -1.68 12.51 -26.94
N GLY A 455 -2.98 12.57 -27.26
CA GLY A 455 -3.47 13.25 -28.48
C GLY A 455 -3.27 14.78 -28.50
N TRP A 456 -2.91 15.40 -27.37
CA TRP A 456 -2.58 16.81 -27.23
C TRP A 456 -1.90 17.04 -25.86
N LEU A 457 -1.18 18.15 -25.65
CA LEU A 457 -0.74 18.58 -24.31
C LEU A 457 -0.96 20.09 -24.16
N PRO A 458 -1.41 20.61 -23.00
CA PRO A 458 -1.83 22.01 -22.88
C PRO A 458 -0.78 23.07 -23.24
N HIS A 459 0.50 22.76 -22.99
CA HIS A 459 1.64 23.61 -23.29
C HIS A 459 2.24 23.35 -24.69
N LEU A 460 1.79 22.32 -25.41
CA LEU A 460 2.25 21.98 -26.77
C LEU A 460 1.13 22.27 -27.80
N PRO A 461 1.22 23.39 -28.56
CA PRO A 461 0.10 23.91 -29.35
C PRO A 461 -0.20 23.14 -30.65
N ASN A 462 0.52 22.05 -30.95
CA ASN A 462 0.37 21.30 -32.21
C ASN A 462 -0.55 20.09 -32.02
N ALA A 463 -1.58 19.97 -32.87
CA ALA A 463 -2.62 18.93 -32.78
C ALA A 463 -2.51 17.82 -33.86
N ASP A 464 -1.52 17.92 -34.74
CA ASP A 464 -1.43 17.06 -35.95
C ASP A 464 -0.68 15.72 -35.72
N ALA A 465 -0.12 15.50 -34.53
CA ALA A 465 0.54 14.26 -34.13
C ALA A 465 0.53 14.08 -32.59
N PRO A 466 0.47 12.84 -32.07
CA PRO A 466 0.51 12.60 -30.62
C PRO A 466 1.85 13.04 -30.02
N HIS A 467 1.81 13.46 -28.76
CA HIS A 467 3.00 13.84 -27.98
C HIS A 467 3.38 12.71 -27.02
N GLU A 468 4.68 12.44 -26.90
CA GLU A 468 5.20 11.38 -26.02
C GLU A 468 5.67 11.97 -24.70
N ILE A 469 5.23 11.40 -23.58
CA ILE A 469 5.86 11.61 -22.28
C ILE A 469 6.69 10.37 -21.95
N ALA A 470 8.00 10.56 -21.82
CA ALA A 470 8.97 9.51 -21.59
C ALA A 470 9.37 9.40 -20.12
N ASN A 471 9.48 8.14 -19.69
CA ASN A 471 10.02 7.63 -18.43
C ASN A 471 9.27 8.04 -17.15
N PHE A 472 9.24 7.11 -16.19
CA PHE A 472 9.20 7.46 -14.78
C PHE A 472 10.63 7.39 -14.23
N GLU A 473 11.08 8.48 -13.65
CA GLU A 473 12.46 8.67 -13.19
C GLU A 473 12.47 9.14 -11.75
N ARG A 474 13.35 8.53 -10.95
CA ARG A 474 13.61 8.90 -9.55
C ARG A 474 15.10 8.80 -9.28
N PHE A 475 15.77 9.95 -9.37
CA PHE A 475 17.22 10.12 -9.18
C PHE A 475 18.14 9.39 -10.17
N LEU A 476 17.58 8.63 -11.12
CA LEU A 476 18.27 8.06 -12.27
C LEU A 476 17.52 8.50 -13.52
N HIS A 477 18.23 9.14 -14.45
CA HIS A 477 17.67 9.82 -15.60
C HIS A 477 18.21 9.23 -16.90
N GLN A 478 17.33 8.96 -17.86
CA GLN A 478 17.69 8.59 -19.23
C GLN A 478 17.23 9.73 -20.16
N ARG A 479 18.13 10.22 -21.02
CA ARG A 479 17.78 11.17 -22.07
C ARG A 479 18.33 10.64 -23.38
N ASP A 480 17.51 10.66 -24.42
CA ASP A 480 18.01 10.42 -25.78
C ASP A 480 18.89 11.59 -26.20
N HIS A 481 20.03 11.29 -26.83
CA HIS A 481 20.84 12.31 -27.48
C HIS A 481 20.59 12.27 -28.99
N VAL A 482 20.33 13.44 -29.58
CA VAL A 482 20.14 13.57 -31.04
C VAL A 482 20.72 14.91 -31.49
N GLN A 483 21.93 14.89 -32.07
CA GLN A 483 22.56 16.11 -32.58
C GLN A 483 21.79 16.73 -33.75
N HIS A 484 21.13 15.90 -34.58
CA HIS A 484 20.45 16.33 -35.79
C HIS A 484 19.13 15.58 -36.00
N ALA A 485 18.03 16.30 -36.29
CA ALA A 485 16.69 15.74 -36.51
C ALA A 485 16.53 14.79 -37.72
N HIS A 486 17.63 14.38 -38.36
CA HIS A 486 17.68 13.45 -39.49
C HIS A 486 18.82 12.41 -39.36
N GLN A 487 19.50 12.33 -38.21
CA GLN A 487 20.49 11.28 -37.90
C GLN A 487 20.14 10.67 -36.54
N ILE A 488 20.21 9.34 -36.47
CA ILE A 488 20.04 8.59 -35.23
C ILE A 488 21.45 8.48 -34.64
N ASP A 489 21.69 9.15 -33.51
CA ASP A 489 22.96 9.02 -32.76
C ASP A 489 23.08 7.60 -32.15
N GLU A 490 24.23 7.28 -31.57
CA GLU A 490 24.48 5.97 -30.97
C GLU A 490 23.54 5.63 -29.80
N VAL A 491 23.01 6.65 -29.09
CA VAL A 491 22.17 6.51 -27.88
C VAL A 491 20.81 7.23 -28.05
N ALA A 492 19.99 6.68 -28.95
CA ALA A 492 18.61 7.10 -29.17
C ALA A 492 17.65 5.90 -29.05
N THR A 493 16.54 6.10 -28.35
CA THR A 493 15.58 5.03 -28.02
C THR A 493 14.17 5.27 -28.59
N PHE A 494 13.42 4.18 -28.77
CA PHE A 494 12.06 4.16 -29.33
C PHE A 494 11.14 3.33 -28.44
N PRO A 495 9.84 3.66 -28.29
CA PRO A 495 8.94 2.88 -27.44
C PRO A 495 8.73 1.45 -27.94
N ASP A 496 8.65 0.48 -27.02
CA ASP A 496 8.42 -0.95 -27.30
C ASP A 496 7.65 -1.60 -26.12
N ALA A 497 7.16 -2.83 -26.29
CA ALA A 497 6.21 -3.48 -25.35
C ALA A 497 4.93 -2.65 -25.11
N ARG A 498 3.99 -2.67 -26.07
CA ARG A 498 2.71 -1.94 -25.99
C ARG A 498 1.79 -2.51 -24.91
N VAL A 499 1.15 -1.63 -24.14
CA VAL A 499 0.06 -1.94 -23.20
C VAL A 499 -1.15 -1.06 -23.53
N THR A 500 -2.27 -1.69 -23.84
CA THR A 500 -3.49 -0.99 -24.30
C THR A 500 -4.52 -0.78 -23.19
N GLN A 501 -4.52 -1.59 -22.13
CA GLN A 501 -5.50 -1.52 -21.04
C GLN A 501 -5.08 -0.52 -19.94
N THR A 502 -4.71 0.68 -20.38
CA THR A 502 -4.49 1.87 -19.54
C THR A 502 -5.80 2.30 -18.83
N PRO A 503 -5.78 3.18 -17.81
CA PRO A 503 -6.99 3.58 -17.08
C PRO A 503 -8.05 4.19 -18.02
N ASP A 504 -9.17 3.49 -18.27
CA ASP A 504 -10.18 3.93 -19.23
C ASP A 504 -11.09 5.07 -18.70
N SER A 505 -11.71 5.74 -19.66
CA SER A 505 -12.61 6.89 -19.62
C SER A 505 -13.90 6.84 -18.78
N PRO A 506 -14.42 5.70 -18.28
CA PRO A 506 -15.47 5.72 -17.26
C PRO A 506 -14.94 6.28 -15.93
N SER A 507 -13.62 6.14 -15.68
CA SER A 507 -12.96 6.80 -14.57
C SER A 507 -12.99 8.31 -14.78
N LYS A 508 -13.63 9.03 -13.86
CA LYS A 508 -13.71 10.50 -13.86
C LYS A 508 -12.73 11.19 -12.89
N PRO A 509 -11.40 10.98 -13.00
CA PRO A 509 -10.43 11.98 -12.55
C PRO A 509 -9.64 12.62 -13.69
N PHE A 510 -9.68 12.09 -14.92
CA PHE A 510 -9.26 12.86 -16.10
C PHE A 510 -10.30 13.97 -16.38
N ARG A 511 -9.83 15.21 -16.58
CA ARG A 511 -10.73 16.35 -16.83
C ARG A 511 -11.62 16.06 -18.05
N PRO A 512 -12.91 16.48 -18.04
CA PRO A 512 -13.71 16.51 -19.27
C PRO A 512 -12.99 17.30 -20.36
N GLY A 513 -12.57 16.63 -21.44
CA GLY A 513 -11.83 17.24 -22.55
C GLY A 513 -10.31 17.13 -22.47
N TRP A 514 -9.73 16.47 -21.45
CA TRP A 514 -8.32 16.08 -21.52
C TRP A 514 -8.12 14.91 -22.51
N PRO A 515 -7.00 14.90 -23.25
CA PRO A 515 -6.72 13.86 -24.22
C PRO A 515 -6.42 12.55 -23.51
N LYS A 516 -7.01 11.46 -24.00
CA LYS A 516 -6.72 10.11 -23.51
C LYS A 516 -5.28 9.73 -23.90
N PRO A 517 -4.54 8.99 -23.05
CA PRO A 517 -3.41 8.22 -23.54
C PRO A 517 -3.94 7.18 -24.54
N TYR A 518 -3.33 7.08 -25.73
CA TYR A 518 -3.72 6.05 -26.70
C TYR A 518 -3.25 4.66 -26.28
N TYR A 519 -2.10 4.62 -25.62
CA TYR A 519 -1.42 3.44 -25.13
C TYR A 519 -0.28 3.87 -24.20
N ASP A 520 0.06 3.01 -23.27
CA ASP A 520 1.34 3.07 -22.58
C ASP A 520 2.30 2.06 -23.23
N TRP A 521 3.59 2.32 -23.13
CA TRP A 521 4.70 1.44 -23.45
C TRP A 521 5.50 1.23 -22.17
N ILE A 522 6.00 0.03 -21.95
CA ILE A 522 6.70 -0.34 -20.70
C ILE A 522 8.19 -0.61 -20.90
N ALA A 523 8.67 -0.49 -22.13
CA ALA A 523 10.07 -0.61 -22.48
C ALA A 523 10.43 0.36 -23.61
N ARG A 524 11.74 0.50 -23.82
CA ARG A 524 12.29 1.25 -24.95
C ARG A 524 13.39 0.44 -25.62
N THR A 525 13.34 0.41 -26.94
CA THR A 525 14.30 -0.26 -27.81
C THR A 525 15.39 0.72 -28.26
N ALA A 526 16.65 0.36 -28.02
CA ALA A 526 17.82 0.99 -28.62
C ALA A 526 18.32 0.11 -29.78
N PRO A 527 18.16 0.50 -31.05
CA PRO A 527 18.57 -0.32 -32.21
C PRO A 527 20.08 -0.61 -32.24
N ASN A 528 20.89 0.33 -31.72
CA ASN A 528 22.34 0.21 -31.62
C ASN A 528 22.80 -0.49 -30.33
N GLY A 529 21.88 -0.92 -29.46
CA GLY A 529 22.19 -1.68 -28.25
C GLY A 529 22.71 -0.87 -27.06
N VAL A 530 22.69 0.46 -27.11
CA VAL A 530 23.23 1.35 -26.06
C VAL A 530 22.11 2.21 -25.47
N ILE A 531 21.99 2.22 -24.14
CA ILE A 531 21.13 3.15 -23.39
C ILE A 531 21.93 3.73 -22.22
N GLY A 532 22.06 5.05 -22.19
CA GLY A 532 22.84 5.78 -21.18
C GLY A 532 22.00 6.39 -20.06
N PHE A 533 22.58 6.46 -18.86
CA PHE A 533 21.93 6.96 -17.65
C PHE A 533 22.80 7.97 -16.89
N THR A 534 22.16 8.95 -16.26
CA THR A 534 22.80 9.94 -15.36
C THR A 534 22.14 9.88 -13.98
N LEU A 535 22.93 9.91 -12.91
CA LEU A 535 22.44 9.95 -11.54
C LEU A 535 22.27 11.39 -11.04
N HIS A 536 21.30 11.60 -10.15
CA HIS A 536 21.12 12.88 -9.48
C HIS A 536 22.32 13.16 -8.55
N PRO A 537 22.97 14.35 -8.62
CA PRO A 537 24.16 14.65 -7.83
C PRO A 537 23.97 14.46 -6.32
N ASP A 538 22.81 14.86 -5.80
CA ASP A 538 22.50 14.70 -4.36
C ASP A 538 22.34 13.24 -3.97
N PHE A 539 21.86 12.35 -4.85
CA PHE A 539 21.78 10.91 -4.56
C PHE A 539 23.17 10.29 -4.44
N VAL A 540 24.12 10.76 -5.22
CA VAL A 540 25.50 10.25 -5.20
C VAL A 540 26.27 10.80 -3.99
N THR A 541 26.15 12.11 -3.75
CA THR A 541 26.98 12.86 -2.78
C THR A 541 26.35 13.04 -1.40
N ALA A 542 25.12 12.55 -1.21
CA ALA A 542 24.35 12.57 0.04
C ALA A 542 25.17 12.36 1.31
N SER A 543 24.96 13.21 2.32
CA SER A 543 25.63 13.07 3.61
C SER A 543 25.11 11.88 4.42
N ALA A 544 23.79 11.66 4.40
CA ALA A 544 23.13 10.60 5.15
C ALA A 544 23.36 9.20 4.55
N ARG A 545 23.42 9.11 3.22
CA ARG A 545 23.58 7.83 2.50
C ARG A 545 24.36 8.02 1.17
N PRO A 546 25.68 8.24 1.21
CA PRO A 546 26.48 8.40 0.00
C PRO A 546 26.53 7.12 -0.84
N LEU A 547 26.70 7.28 -2.16
CA LEU A 547 26.91 6.18 -3.09
C LEU A 547 28.36 5.68 -2.99
N ALA A 548 28.62 4.70 -2.13
CA ALA A 548 29.96 4.11 -1.96
C ALA A 548 30.20 2.88 -2.87
N THR A 549 29.25 1.96 -2.88
CA THR A 549 29.15 0.75 -3.70
C THR A 549 27.70 0.56 -4.14
N ALA A 550 27.48 -0.13 -5.25
CA ALA A 550 26.13 -0.31 -5.81
C ALA A 550 25.89 -1.72 -6.33
N VAL A 551 24.63 -2.11 -6.32
CA VAL A 551 24.10 -3.19 -7.17
C VAL A 551 23.15 -2.54 -8.17
N ILE A 552 23.40 -2.79 -9.45
CA ILE A 552 22.61 -2.24 -10.55
C ILE A 552 21.72 -3.35 -11.10
N LYS A 553 20.40 -3.12 -11.09
CA LYS A 553 19.38 -4.02 -11.63
C LYS A 553 18.98 -3.51 -13.00
N VAL A 554 19.03 -4.37 -14.02
CA VAL A 554 18.70 -4.06 -15.41
C VAL A 554 17.61 -5.01 -15.86
N THR A 555 16.36 -4.52 -15.89
CA THR A 555 15.19 -5.30 -16.32
C THR A 555 14.96 -5.09 -17.81
N LEU A 556 15.15 -6.14 -18.61
CA LEU A 556 15.06 -6.12 -20.06
C LEU A 556 14.23 -7.29 -20.60
N PHE A 557 13.71 -7.14 -21.81
CA PHE A 557 13.13 -8.25 -22.57
C PHE A 557 14.24 -9.00 -23.30
N ASP A 558 14.46 -10.27 -22.95
CA ASP A 558 15.56 -11.09 -23.47
C ASP A 558 15.21 -11.65 -24.86
N VAL A 559 15.05 -10.76 -25.84
CA VAL A 559 14.60 -11.10 -27.22
C VAL A 559 15.72 -11.52 -28.17
N LEU A 560 16.99 -11.23 -27.85
CA LEU A 560 18.15 -11.55 -28.70
C LEU A 560 19.27 -12.25 -27.92
N ALA A 561 19.75 -13.37 -28.46
CA ALA A 561 20.83 -14.14 -27.88
C ALA A 561 22.21 -13.47 -28.08
N GLY A 562 22.96 -13.32 -26.99
CA GLY A 562 24.17 -12.50 -26.97
C GLY A 562 24.65 -12.23 -25.55
N THR A 563 25.02 -10.98 -25.27
CA THR A 563 25.37 -10.50 -23.93
C THR A 563 24.82 -9.10 -23.65
N VAL A 564 24.64 -8.79 -22.36
CA VAL A 564 24.38 -7.46 -21.81
C VAL A 564 25.44 -7.13 -20.75
N ARG A 565 25.88 -5.86 -20.69
CA ARG A 565 26.88 -5.40 -19.72
C ARG A 565 26.73 -3.92 -19.38
N LEU A 566 27.49 -3.48 -18.37
CA LEU A 566 27.59 -2.08 -17.99
C LEU A 566 28.94 -1.48 -18.41
N THR A 567 28.89 -0.32 -19.06
CA THR A 567 30.06 0.51 -19.39
C THR A 567 29.97 1.86 -18.66
N GLN A 568 31.11 2.48 -18.39
CA GLN A 568 31.22 3.77 -17.70
C GLN A 568 32.13 4.73 -18.48
N ALA A 569 31.75 5.99 -18.58
CA ALA A 569 32.60 7.07 -19.08
C ALA A 569 33.94 7.15 -18.32
N HIS A 570 35.08 7.19 -19.03
CA HIS A 570 36.34 7.58 -18.40
C HIS A 570 36.28 9.07 -17.99
N LEU A 571 36.92 9.41 -16.86
CA LEU A 571 37.18 10.80 -16.46
C LEU A 571 38.37 11.43 -17.23
N THR A 572 38.83 10.76 -18.29
CA THR A 572 39.95 11.12 -19.18
C THR A 572 39.58 10.72 -20.62
N ASP A 573 40.26 11.26 -21.63
CA ASP A 573 39.97 11.06 -23.06
C ASP A 573 40.26 9.62 -23.60
N GLU A 574 40.21 8.59 -22.75
CA GLU A 574 40.68 7.22 -23.04
C GLU A 574 39.57 6.22 -23.41
N GLY A 575 38.30 6.60 -23.36
CA GLY A 575 37.16 5.81 -23.86
C GLY A 575 36.12 5.41 -22.80
N LEU A 576 35.45 4.27 -23.01
CA LEU A 576 34.50 3.67 -22.07
C LEU A 576 35.17 2.51 -21.30
N ALA A 577 35.10 2.55 -19.97
CA ALA A 577 35.55 1.49 -19.10
C ALA A 577 34.49 0.40 -19.01
N GLN A 578 34.90 -0.87 -18.99
CA GLN A 578 34.01 -1.94 -18.55
C GLN A 578 33.82 -1.82 -17.03
N LEU A 579 32.57 -1.71 -16.59
CA LEU A 579 32.22 -1.63 -15.18
C LEU A 579 32.03 -3.02 -14.57
N THR A 580 31.57 -3.98 -15.39
CA THR A 580 31.26 -5.36 -15.02
C THR A 580 31.53 -6.33 -16.17
N GLU A 581 31.69 -7.61 -15.85
CA GLU A 581 31.75 -8.69 -16.85
C GLU A 581 30.42 -8.82 -17.62
N PRO A 582 30.43 -9.19 -18.91
CA PRO A 582 29.20 -9.41 -19.67
C PRO A 582 28.41 -10.61 -19.17
N MET A 583 27.09 -10.45 -19.04
CA MET A 583 26.16 -11.54 -18.76
C MET A 583 25.45 -11.99 -20.05
N ALA A 584 25.29 -13.30 -20.23
CA ALA A 584 24.68 -13.86 -21.43
C ALA A 584 23.16 -13.62 -21.48
N THR A 585 22.66 -13.20 -22.65
CA THR A 585 21.24 -13.13 -22.99
C THR A 585 20.86 -14.35 -23.84
N THR A 586 19.68 -14.93 -23.64
CA THR A 586 19.29 -16.20 -24.27
C THR A 586 18.41 -16.06 -25.51
N GLY A 587 17.74 -14.92 -25.71
CA GLY A 587 16.79 -14.73 -26.82
C GLY A 587 15.51 -15.56 -26.67
N ASP A 588 15.00 -15.73 -25.44
CA ASP A 588 13.76 -16.49 -25.15
C ASP A 588 12.50 -15.62 -25.05
N GLY A 589 12.62 -14.30 -25.20
CA GLY A 589 11.53 -13.33 -25.15
C GLY A 589 11.02 -13.00 -23.75
N VAL A 590 11.62 -13.58 -22.70
CA VAL A 590 11.16 -13.41 -21.32
C VAL A 590 11.67 -12.10 -20.74
N LEU A 591 10.82 -11.38 -20.00
CA LEU A 591 11.22 -10.23 -19.18
C LEU A 591 12.12 -10.71 -18.03
N LYS A 592 13.35 -10.19 -17.91
CA LYS A 592 14.32 -10.60 -16.89
C LYS A 592 15.04 -9.42 -16.28
N THR A 593 15.27 -9.49 -14.97
CA THR A 593 16.22 -8.61 -14.26
C THR A 593 17.60 -9.24 -14.21
N PHE A 594 18.56 -8.57 -14.86
CA PHE A 594 19.99 -8.81 -14.75
C PHE A 594 20.55 -8.00 -13.58
N THR A 595 21.18 -8.68 -12.63
CA THR A 595 21.82 -8.07 -11.45
C THR A 595 23.32 -7.94 -11.70
N PHE A 596 23.83 -6.72 -11.61
CA PHE A 596 25.25 -6.38 -11.73
C PHE A 596 25.77 -5.86 -10.39
N VAL A 597 26.92 -6.37 -9.94
CA VAL A 597 27.56 -5.94 -8.69
C VAL A 597 28.69 -4.97 -9.04
N VAL A 598 28.68 -3.79 -8.42
CA VAL A 598 29.67 -2.72 -8.66
C VAL A 598 30.42 -2.46 -7.36
N ASP A 599 31.52 -3.22 -7.18
CA ASP A 599 32.37 -3.22 -5.98
C ASP A 599 33.23 -1.95 -5.82
N SER A 600 33.25 -1.09 -6.85
CA SER A 600 33.88 0.21 -6.82
C SER A 600 32.84 1.33 -6.79
N THR A 601 33.21 2.52 -6.34
CA THR A 601 32.33 3.67 -6.42
C THR A 601 32.01 4.00 -7.88
N LEU A 602 30.75 3.79 -8.27
CA LEU A 602 30.20 4.23 -9.55
C LEU A 602 30.45 5.74 -9.69
N ARG A 603 31.32 6.12 -10.61
CA ARG A 603 31.73 7.52 -10.76
C ARG A 603 30.65 8.29 -11.51
N VAL A 604 30.33 9.48 -11.03
CA VAL A 604 29.54 10.46 -11.78
C VAL A 604 30.49 11.32 -12.60
N ARG A 605 30.09 11.64 -13.83
CA ARG A 605 30.86 12.50 -14.74
C ARG A 605 30.99 13.91 -14.17
N SER A 606 32.11 14.57 -14.44
CA SER A 606 32.26 15.98 -14.11
C SER A 606 31.37 16.85 -15.01
N ALA A 607 30.99 18.05 -14.54
CA ALA A 607 30.10 18.95 -15.28
C ALA A 607 30.69 19.47 -16.60
N ASP A 608 32.02 19.37 -16.76
CA ASP A 608 32.80 19.68 -17.97
C ASP A 608 33.11 18.45 -18.83
N SER A 609 32.61 17.26 -18.48
CA SER A 609 32.82 16.03 -19.25
C SER A 609 32.16 16.10 -20.63
N THR A 610 32.86 15.58 -21.64
CA THR A 610 32.36 15.36 -23.00
C THR A 610 31.44 14.14 -23.10
N TYR A 611 31.43 13.26 -22.09
CA TYR A 611 30.50 12.14 -22.00
C TYR A 611 29.13 12.60 -21.49
N LEU A 612 28.08 12.03 -22.07
CA LEU A 612 26.69 12.41 -21.82
C LEU A 612 26.10 11.73 -20.57
N TYR A 613 26.63 10.57 -20.21
CA TYR A 613 26.07 9.66 -19.21
C TYR A 613 27.14 9.21 -18.20
N ASP A 614 26.71 8.81 -17.00
CA ASP A 614 27.59 8.27 -15.96
C ASP A 614 27.92 6.79 -16.23
N PHE A 615 26.93 6.06 -16.73
CA PHE A 615 27.07 4.68 -17.21
C PHE A 615 26.06 4.38 -18.32
N GLU A 616 26.30 3.28 -19.03
CA GLU A 616 25.45 2.80 -20.11
C GLU A 616 25.20 1.30 -19.94
N VAL A 617 24.00 0.86 -20.34
CA VAL A 617 23.70 -0.55 -20.58
C VAL A 617 24.00 -0.81 -22.06
N THR A 618 24.87 -1.79 -22.34
CA THR A 618 25.27 -2.15 -23.71
C THR A 618 24.96 -3.61 -24.02
N ALA A 619 24.52 -3.90 -25.25
CA ALA A 619 24.19 -5.24 -25.72
C ALA A 619 24.95 -5.63 -27.00
N GLU A 620 25.51 -6.84 -27.00
CA GLU A 620 26.21 -7.43 -28.16
C GLU A 620 25.65 -8.80 -28.52
N ALA A 621 25.52 -9.09 -29.81
CA ALA A 621 25.22 -10.42 -30.31
C ALA A 621 26.36 -11.40 -30.04
N VAL A 622 26.10 -12.70 -30.18
CA VAL A 622 27.11 -13.79 -30.08
C VAL A 622 28.33 -13.56 -31.01
N SER A 623 28.19 -12.76 -32.07
CA SER A 623 29.28 -12.36 -32.97
C SER A 623 30.21 -11.26 -32.43
N GLY A 624 29.89 -10.62 -31.31
CA GLY A 624 30.56 -9.42 -30.80
C GLY A 624 30.17 -8.13 -31.55
N ALA A 625 29.14 -8.16 -32.40
CA ALA A 625 28.56 -6.95 -32.98
C ALA A 625 27.48 -6.39 -32.05
N ALA A 626 27.26 -5.07 -32.08
CA ALA A 626 26.13 -4.44 -31.39
C ALA A 626 24.79 -5.07 -31.83
N GLN A 627 23.87 -5.26 -30.89
CA GLN A 627 22.51 -5.78 -31.14
C GLN A 627 21.46 -4.91 -30.47
N ALA A 628 20.21 -4.95 -30.95
CA ALA A 628 19.14 -4.18 -30.32
C ALA A 628 18.93 -4.57 -28.84
N LEU A 629 18.69 -3.57 -27.99
CA LEU A 629 18.43 -3.74 -26.56
C LEU A 629 17.01 -3.23 -26.25
N VAL A 630 16.16 -4.08 -25.67
CA VAL A 630 14.78 -3.74 -25.27
C VAL A 630 14.70 -3.65 -23.74
N LEU A 631 14.79 -2.44 -23.20
CA LEU A 631 15.01 -2.20 -21.77
C LEU A 631 13.76 -1.60 -21.12
N SER A 632 13.35 -2.15 -19.98
CA SER A 632 12.14 -1.75 -19.25
C SER A 632 12.42 -0.97 -17.97
N MET A 633 13.40 -1.39 -17.16
CA MET A 633 13.74 -0.69 -15.91
C MET A 633 15.24 -0.77 -15.61
N VAL A 634 15.81 0.30 -15.06
CA VAL A 634 17.12 0.26 -14.40
C VAL A 634 16.98 0.79 -12.97
N ARG A 635 17.61 0.10 -12.01
CA ARG A 635 17.72 0.52 -10.61
C ARG A 635 19.20 0.55 -10.19
N VAL A 636 19.59 1.52 -9.38
CA VAL A 636 20.94 1.66 -8.78
C VAL A 636 20.76 1.68 -7.27
N VAL A 637 21.05 0.54 -6.64
CA VAL A 637 20.80 0.31 -5.22
C VAL A 637 22.10 0.41 -4.43
N LYS A 638 22.17 1.32 -3.45
CA LYS A 638 23.33 1.56 -2.58
C LYS A 638 23.52 0.42 -1.58
N THR A 639 24.70 -0.19 -1.55
CA THR A 639 25.02 -1.34 -0.66
C THR A 639 25.95 -1.02 0.51
N GLY A 640 26.55 0.18 0.57
CA GLY A 640 27.53 0.56 1.58
C GLY A 640 27.00 0.75 3.01
N ASN A 641 27.88 0.54 4.00
CA ASN A 641 27.58 0.68 5.43
C ASN A 641 27.05 2.08 5.80
N HIS A 642 26.00 2.12 6.61
CA HIS A 642 25.33 3.36 7.01
C HIS A 642 26.02 3.99 8.22
N ALA A 643 26.11 5.32 8.24
CA ALA A 643 26.14 6.03 9.51
C ALA A 643 24.76 5.85 10.18
N PRO A 644 24.68 5.46 11.47
CA PRO A 644 23.38 5.32 12.12
C PRO A 644 22.67 6.67 12.14
N SER A 645 21.44 6.69 11.62
CA SER A 645 20.54 7.84 11.72
C SER A 645 20.47 8.31 13.17
N SER A 646 20.80 9.58 13.42
CA SER A 646 20.68 10.20 14.74
C SER A 646 19.23 10.57 15.03
N SER A 647 18.37 9.56 15.08
CA SER A 647 17.03 9.60 15.65
C SER A 647 17.00 8.68 16.88
N VAL A 648 16.32 9.12 17.94
CA VAL A 648 16.27 8.41 19.21
C VAL A 648 15.51 7.09 19.02
N GLY A 649 16.26 5.98 18.90
CA GLY A 649 15.73 4.71 18.40
C GLY A 649 15.13 3.78 19.45
N PRO A 650 14.53 2.66 19.01
CA PRO A 650 14.42 1.45 19.80
C PRO A 650 15.77 0.72 19.83
N GLN A 651 16.05 -0.05 20.89
CA GLN A 651 17.34 -0.75 21.02
C GLN A 651 17.54 -1.78 19.91
N ALA A 652 18.78 -1.90 19.43
CA ALA A 652 19.17 -2.90 18.43
C ALA A 652 18.97 -4.31 19.00
N VAL A 653 17.93 -4.99 18.53
CA VAL A 653 17.65 -6.39 18.85
C VAL A 653 18.73 -7.25 18.23
N VAL A 654 19.57 -7.87 19.06
CA VAL A 654 20.57 -8.86 18.62
C VAL A 654 19.80 -10.05 18.04
N ARG A 655 19.91 -10.29 16.73
CA ARG A 655 19.31 -11.47 16.11
C ARG A 655 20.25 -12.66 16.21
N VAL A 656 19.72 -13.79 16.65
CA VAL A 656 20.47 -15.04 16.86
C VAL A 656 19.98 -16.09 15.85
N PRO A 657 20.89 -16.74 15.10
CA PRO A 657 20.52 -17.80 14.19
C PRO A 657 20.10 -19.06 14.94
N LYS A 658 18.97 -19.63 14.53
CA LYS A 658 18.46 -20.90 15.00
C LYS A 658 18.18 -21.85 13.84
N THR A 659 18.44 -23.14 14.01
CA THR A 659 17.88 -24.20 13.16
C THR A 659 16.54 -24.62 13.76
N VAL A 660 15.46 -24.51 13.00
CA VAL A 660 14.09 -24.82 13.44
C VAL A 660 13.62 -26.11 12.78
N VAL A 661 13.23 -27.08 13.59
CA VAL A 661 12.68 -28.38 13.19
C VAL A 661 11.21 -28.42 13.57
N LYS A 662 10.31 -28.65 12.61
CA LYS A 662 8.87 -28.82 12.86
C LYS A 662 8.43 -30.23 12.47
N MET A 663 7.67 -30.89 13.34
CA MET A 663 7.15 -32.24 13.13
C MET A 663 5.74 -32.39 13.72
N SER A 664 4.88 -33.16 13.07
CA SER A 664 3.55 -33.49 13.60
C SER A 664 3.56 -34.88 14.25
N ALA A 665 3.01 -34.98 15.46
CA ALA A 665 2.91 -36.21 16.22
C ALA A 665 1.44 -36.62 16.46
N THR A 666 1.21 -37.87 16.86
CA THR A 666 -0.07 -38.31 17.42
C THR A 666 -0.17 -38.00 18.92
N GLY A 667 -1.40 -37.90 19.44
CA GLY A 667 -1.68 -37.67 20.85
C GLY A 667 -2.41 -36.35 21.07
N ASP A 668 -2.52 -35.95 22.33
CA ASP A 668 -3.00 -34.63 22.73
C ASP A 668 -1.83 -33.75 23.22
N VAL A 669 -1.97 -32.42 23.18
CA VAL A 669 -0.93 -31.49 23.66
C VAL A 669 -0.59 -31.71 25.14
N THR A 670 -1.53 -32.26 25.92
CA THR A 670 -1.35 -32.63 27.32
C THR A 670 -0.42 -33.81 27.55
N ASP A 671 -0.10 -34.60 26.52
CA ASP A 671 0.85 -35.73 26.61
C ASP A 671 2.31 -35.24 26.63
N TYR A 672 2.55 -33.94 26.40
CA TYR A 672 3.85 -33.30 26.28
C TYR A 672 4.10 -32.37 27.47
N ASP A 673 4.25 -32.98 28.65
CA ASP A 673 4.65 -32.27 29.86
C ASP A 673 6.11 -31.76 29.78
N ASP A 674 6.55 -31.03 30.81
CA ASP A 674 7.88 -30.44 30.82
C ASP A 674 9.01 -31.49 30.89
N SER A 675 8.72 -32.72 31.34
CA SER A 675 9.68 -33.83 31.28
C SER A 675 9.81 -34.38 29.86
N ALA A 676 8.70 -34.48 29.11
CA ALA A 676 8.71 -34.88 27.70
C ALA A 676 9.40 -33.84 26.81
N LYS A 677 9.20 -32.55 27.09
CA LYS A 677 9.91 -31.46 26.40
C LYS A 677 11.41 -31.45 26.70
N ALA A 678 11.81 -31.71 27.94
CA ALA A 678 13.22 -31.81 28.32
C ALA A 678 13.92 -32.99 27.62
N ASP A 679 13.31 -34.17 27.57
CA ASP A 679 13.83 -35.34 26.86
C ASP A 679 13.97 -35.09 25.34
N LEU A 680 13.02 -34.37 24.73
CA LEU A 680 13.15 -33.91 23.34
C LEU A 680 14.29 -32.90 23.17
N ALA A 681 14.43 -31.93 24.08
CA ALA A 681 15.50 -30.94 24.04
C ALA A 681 16.88 -31.61 24.13
N ASP A 682 17.07 -32.54 25.07
CA ASP A 682 18.32 -33.32 25.24
C ASP A 682 18.65 -34.15 23.99
N LYS A 683 17.66 -34.81 23.38
CA LYS A 683 17.84 -35.55 22.11
C LYS A 683 18.32 -34.64 20.98
N PHE A 684 17.67 -33.50 20.78
CA PHE A 684 18.05 -32.55 19.73
C PHE A 684 19.37 -31.83 20.01
N ALA A 685 19.70 -31.58 21.28
CA ALA A 685 21.00 -31.05 21.69
C ALA A 685 22.13 -32.03 21.36
N ALA A 686 21.96 -33.31 21.70
CA ALA A 686 22.89 -34.38 21.36
C ALA A 686 23.03 -34.58 19.84
N LEU A 687 21.94 -34.49 19.08
CA LEU A 687 21.94 -34.56 17.61
C LEU A 687 22.71 -33.39 16.96
N ALA A 688 22.60 -32.19 17.54
CA ALA A 688 23.23 -30.98 17.03
C ALA A 688 24.64 -30.72 17.59
N GLY A 689 25.07 -31.43 18.63
CA GLY A 689 26.34 -31.19 19.31
C GLY A 689 26.37 -29.89 20.13
N VAL A 690 25.22 -29.44 20.63
CA VAL A 690 25.06 -28.23 21.47
C VAL A 690 24.68 -28.59 22.90
N ASP A 691 24.71 -27.61 23.80
CA ASP A 691 24.17 -27.75 25.15
C ASP A 691 22.63 -27.70 25.13
N SER A 692 21.94 -28.45 25.99
CA SER A 692 20.47 -28.48 26.04
C SER A 692 19.84 -27.12 26.32
N SER A 693 20.54 -26.19 26.98
CA SER A 693 20.08 -24.81 27.16
C SER A 693 20.01 -23.99 25.86
N ALA A 694 20.60 -24.47 24.77
CA ALA A 694 20.49 -23.88 23.44
C ALA A 694 19.25 -24.37 22.66
N VAL A 695 18.48 -25.32 23.20
CA VAL A 695 17.36 -25.98 22.51
C VAL A 695 16.02 -25.66 23.20
N GLU A 696 15.12 -25.03 22.45
CA GLU A 696 13.75 -24.73 22.88
C GLU A 696 12.77 -25.70 22.23
N VAL A 697 11.77 -26.18 22.98
CA VAL A 697 10.73 -27.11 22.48
C VAL A 697 9.34 -26.53 22.75
N GLU A 698 8.64 -26.15 21.70
CA GLU A 698 7.26 -25.65 21.71
C GLU A 698 6.30 -26.72 21.17
N VAL A 699 5.10 -26.83 21.74
CA VAL A 699 4.06 -27.78 21.29
C VAL A 699 2.71 -27.08 21.18
N SER A 700 2.03 -27.19 20.03
CA SER A 700 0.77 -26.50 19.77
C SER A 700 -0.34 -27.37 19.16
N ALA A 701 -1.59 -26.92 19.32
CA ALA A 701 -2.78 -27.65 18.91
C ALA A 701 -3.11 -27.46 17.41
N ALA A 702 -2.50 -28.26 16.54
CA ALA A 702 -2.74 -28.27 15.10
C ALA A 702 -2.46 -29.64 14.45
N SER A 703 -2.92 -30.74 15.08
CA SER A 703 -2.29 -32.07 14.99
C SER A 703 -0.89 -32.04 15.60
N VAL A 704 -0.84 -32.11 16.94
CA VAL A 704 0.32 -31.90 17.83
C VAL A 704 1.60 -31.50 17.09
N LEU A 705 1.74 -30.20 16.88
CA LEU A 705 2.88 -29.64 16.16
C LEU A 705 3.99 -29.35 17.17
N ILE A 706 5.06 -30.12 17.08
CA ILE A 706 6.27 -29.94 17.89
C ILE A 706 7.24 -29.08 17.06
N THR A 707 7.63 -27.93 17.62
CA THR A 707 8.63 -27.02 17.05
C THR A 707 9.85 -27.00 17.95
N VAL A 708 10.98 -27.49 17.45
CA VAL A 708 12.27 -27.46 18.15
C VAL A 708 13.15 -26.39 17.54
N LYS A 709 13.70 -25.49 18.34
CA LYS A 709 14.55 -24.39 17.89
C LYS A 709 15.94 -24.55 18.52
N ILE A 710 16.96 -24.71 17.69
CA ILE A 710 18.34 -24.99 18.12
C ILE A 710 19.19 -23.76 17.84
N THR A 711 19.64 -23.09 18.91
CA THR A 711 20.48 -21.89 18.84
C THR A 711 21.91 -22.23 18.48
N VAL A 712 22.48 -21.50 17.51
CA VAL A 712 23.85 -21.72 17.01
C VAL A 712 24.60 -20.40 16.84
N ALA A 713 25.93 -20.47 16.65
CA ALA A 713 26.80 -19.29 16.64
C ALA A 713 26.59 -18.35 15.44
N ASP A 714 26.32 -18.90 14.26
CA ASP A 714 26.16 -18.14 13.02
C ASP A 714 25.23 -18.86 12.00
N VAL A 715 24.90 -18.18 10.91
CA VAL A 715 23.99 -18.67 9.86
C VAL A 715 24.60 -19.85 9.07
N ALA A 716 25.92 -19.92 8.95
CA ALA A 716 26.59 -21.04 8.28
C ALA A 716 26.49 -22.32 9.13
N ALA A 717 26.67 -22.21 10.45
CA ALA A 717 26.42 -23.28 11.40
C ALA A 717 24.95 -23.74 11.35
N ALA A 718 23.98 -22.82 11.27
CA ALA A 718 22.56 -23.16 11.15
C ALA A 718 22.23 -23.90 9.84
N SER A 719 22.91 -23.55 8.75
CA SER A 719 22.72 -24.15 7.43
C SER A 719 23.36 -25.55 7.34
N ALA A 720 24.56 -25.71 7.89
CA ALA A 720 25.23 -26.99 8.03
C ALA A 720 24.43 -27.95 8.94
N LEU A 721 23.90 -27.44 10.07
CA LEU A 721 23.04 -28.20 10.97
C LEU A 721 21.71 -28.59 10.30
N THR A 722 21.10 -27.69 9.53
CA THR A 722 19.91 -28.00 8.70
C THR A 722 20.18 -29.19 7.78
N THR A 723 21.32 -29.20 7.07
CA THR A 723 21.69 -30.32 6.18
C THR A 723 21.90 -31.62 6.94
N SER A 724 22.55 -31.55 8.11
CA SER A 724 22.78 -32.70 8.99
C SER A 724 21.47 -33.31 9.50
N ILE A 725 20.58 -32.50 10.10
CA ILE A 725 19.30 -32.97 10.66
C ILE A 725 18.40 -33.51 9.54
N SER A 726 18.32 -32.85 8.38
CA SER A 726 17.52 -33.32 7.24
C SER A 726 17.98 -34.68 6.72
N SER A 727 19.28 -34.99 6.80
CA SER A 727 19.79 -36.31 6.43
C SER A 727 19.45 -37.42 7.43
N GLN A 728 19.32 -37.08 8.73
CA GLN A 728 19.09 -38.04 9.80
C GLN A 728 17.60 -38.25 10.11
N LEU A 729 16.77 -37.23 9.90
CA LEU A 729 15.32 -37.25 10.11
C LEU A 729 14.55 -37.19 8.78
N ALA A 730 15.06 -37.85 7.74
CA ALA A 730 14.59 -37.70 6.35
C ALA A 730 13.14 -38.14 6.09
N ASP A 731 12.55 -38.96 6.97
CA ASP A 731 11.19 -39.49 6.84
C ASP A 731 10.49 -39.69 8.21
N PRO A 732 9.17 -39.92 8.25
CA PRO A 732 8.43 -40.07 9.51
C PRO A 732 8.89 -41.26 10.37
N SER A 733 9.43 -42.33 9.77
CA SER A 733 9.93 -43.50 10.48
C SER A 733 11.26 -43.20 11.16
N ALA A 734 12.17 -42.52 10.47
CA ALA A 734 13.43 -42.04 11.04
C ALA A 734 13.18 -41.04 12.19
N ALA A 735 12.25 -40.08 11.99
CA ALA A 735 11.84 -39.12 13.01
C ALA A 735 11.17 -39.79 14.22
N SER A 736 10.31 -40.80 13.99
CA SER A 736 9.68 -41.58 15.06
C SER A 736 10.70 -42.38 15.86
N ALA A 737 11.66 -43.04 15.19
CA ALA A 737 12.71 -43.82 15.84
C ALA A 737 13.66 -42.94 16.68
N PHE A 738 13.95 -41.72 16.22
CA PHE A 738 14.78 -40.75 16.93
C PHE A 738 14.06 -40.14 18.15
N THR A 739 12.83 -39.66 17.97
CA THR A 739 12.08 -38.99 19.05
C THR A 739 11.50 -39.97 20.06
N GLY A 740 11.15 -41.20 19.66
CA GLY A 740 10.33 -42.12 20.44
C GLY A 740 8.83 -41.85 20.35
N LEU A 741 8.41 -40.90 19.51
CA LEU A 741 7.03 -40.51 19.26
C LEU A 741 6.51 -41.18 17.97
N THR A 742 5.19 -41.18 17.76
CA THR A 742 4.62 -41.53 16.45
C THR A 742 4.49 -40.26 15.61
N ILE A 743 5.46 -40.02 14.74
CA ILE A 743 5.51 -38.88 13.82
C ILE A 743 4.72 -39.20 12.55
N THR A 744 3.84 -38.29 12.13
CA THR A 744 2.86 -38.52 11.05
C THR A 744 3.26 -37.95 9.69
N SER A 745 4.25 -37.07 9.65
CA SER A 745 4.76 -36.40 8.44
C SER A 745 6.28 -36.22 8.51
N ALA A 746 6.95 -36.06 7.36
CA ALA A 746 8.39 -35.81 7.35
C ALA A 746 8.68 -34.45 7.99
N PRO A 747 9.65 -34.33 8.92
CA PRO A 747 9.99 -33.06 9.54
C PRO A 747 10.40 -31.99 8.52
N THR A 748 9.95 -30.76 8.73
CA THR A 748 10.43 -29.59 7.97
C THR A 748 11.49 -28.87 8.77
N ILE A 749 12.62 -28.56 8.14
CA ILE A 749 13.81 -28.02 8.81
C ILE A 749 14.29 -26.79 8.04
N ALA A 750 14.45 -25.67 8.74
CA ALA A 750 14.82 -24.38 8.16
C ALA A 750 15.73 -23.57 9.09
N VAL A 751 16.43 -22.57 8.53
CA VAL A 751 17.14 -21.56 9.31
C VAL A 751 16.20 -20.40 9.62
N ALA A 752 16.18 -19.94 10.87
CA ALA A 752 15.44 -18.77 11.32
C ALA A 752 16.35 -17.79 12.09
N MET A 753 16.01 -16.51 12.09
CA MET A 753 16.71 -15.46 12.85
C MET A 753 15.77 -14.88 13.90
N GLU A 754 15.93 -15.29 15.16
CA GLU A 754 15.07 -14.84 16.27
C GLU A 754 15.73 -13.76 17.12
N ALA A 755 14.94 -13.01 17.89
CA ALA A 755 15.43 -12.00 18.82
C ALA A 755 16.09 -12.65 20.05
N GLY A 756 17.38 -12.41 20.25
CA GLY A 756 18.11 -12.82 21.45
C GLY A 756 18.01 -11.79 22.58
N PRO A 757 18.26 -12.19 23.84
CA PRO A 757 18.34 -11.27 24.97
C PRO A 757 19.50 -10.28 24.77
N ALA A 758 19.26 -9.01 25.05
CA ALA A 758 20.26 -7.96 24.90
C ALA A 758 21.45 -8.19 25.85
N ILE A 759 22.66 -8.22 25.30
CA ILE A 759 23.89 -8.37 26.07
C ILE A 759 24.13 -7.05 26.82
N SER A 760 23.98 -7.04 28.15
CA SER A 760 24.28 -5.85 28.95
C SER A 760 25.79 -5.67 29.03
N ASN A 761 26.32 -4.69 28.29
CA ASN A 761 27.70 -4.23 28.49
C ASN A 761 27.82 -3.68 29.93
N GLY A 762 28.67 -4.31 30.74
CA GLY A 762 28.68 -4.19 32.20
C GLY A 762 29.06 -2.80 32.73
N TRP A 763 28.07 -1.91 32.81
CA TRP A 763 28.17 -0.63 33.51
C TRP A 763 27.21 -0.62 34.70
N GLU A 764 27.75 -0.78 35.91
CA GLU A 764 27.00 -0.57 37.15
C GLU A 764 26.95 0.92 37.50
N PRO A 765 25.77 1.55 37.63
CA PRO A 765 25.65 2.91 38.14
C PRO A 765 25.86 2.92 39.68
N PRO A 766 26.40 4.02 40.24
CA PRO A 766 26.72 4.09 41.67
C PRO A 766 25.47 4.06 42.56
N THR A 767 25.56 3.31 43.67
CA THR A 767 24.46 3.08 44.61
C THR A 767 23.96 4.36 45.31
N PRO A 768 22.64 4.61 45.40
CA PRO A 768 22.07 5.70 46.19
C PRO A 768 22.28 5.53 47.71
N PRO A 769 22.25 6.62 48.51
CA PRO A 769 22.32 6.56 49.97
C PRO A 769 21.04 5.95 50.60
N PRO A 770 21.14 5.38 51.82
CA PRO A 770 20.06 4.61 52.43
C PRO A 770 18.85 5.45 52.86
N MET A 771 17.64 4.94 52.62
CA MET A 771 16.37 5.57 53.01
C MET A 771 15.98 5.28 54.48
N LEU A 772 15.29 6.24 55.10
CA LEU A 772 14.57 6.07 56.37
C LEU A 772 13.14 5.50 56.14
N PRO A 773 12.50 4.89 57.15
CA PRO A 773 11.45 3.89 56.91
C PRO A 773 9.99 4.39 56.95
N GLY A 774 9.15 3.77 56.12
CA GLY A 774 7.85 3.24 56.55
C GLY A 774 6.59 4.02 56.20
N ALA A 775 5.83 3.51 55.22
CA ALA A 775 4.39 3.71 55.08
C ALA A 775 3.70 2.32 54.91
N PRO A 776 2.43 2.15 55.34
CA PRO A 776 1.84 0.83 55.60
C PRO A 776 1.35 0.07 54.34
N PRO A 777 1.16 -1.26 54.43
CA PRO A 777 0.73 -2.08 53.29
C PRO A 777 -0.75 -1.92 52.91
N SER A 778 -1.02 -2.09 51.62
CA SER A 778 -2.35 -2.16 50.99
C SER A 778 -3.10 -3.47 51.35
N PRO A 779 -4.44 -3.52 51.22
CA PRO A 779 -5.25 -4.64 51.71
C PRO A 779 -5.14 -5.92 50.86
N THR A 780 -5.26 -7.07 51.53
CA THR A 780 -5.02 -8.44 51.01
C THR A 780 -6.19 -9.07 50.22
N GLU A 781 -5.85 -10.08 49.41
CA GLU A 781 -6.65 -10.83 48.40
C GLU A 781 -7.92 -11.60 48.87
N GLN A 782 -8.62 -11.18 49.93
CA GLN A 782 -9.83 -11.89 50.38
C GLN A 782 -11.13 -11.50 49.65
N GLY A 783 -11.10 -10.47 48.79
CA GLY A 783 -12.29 -9.99 48.08
C GLY A 783 -12.75 -10.85 46.90
N PHE A 784 -11.85 -11.60 46.25
CA PHE A 784 -12.15 -12.23 44.95
C PHE A 784 -13.08 -13.45 45.07
N TRP A 785 -12.93 -14.25 46.13
CA TRP A 785 -13.68 -15.51 46.31
C TRP A 785 -15.17 -15.33 46.65
N GLN A 786 -15.58 -14.19 47.20
CA GLN A 786 -16.99 -13.98 47.60
C GLN A 786 -17.90 -13.63 46.40
N TRP A 787 -17.37 -12.97 45.36
CA TRP A 787 -18.15 -12.59 44.18
C TRP A 787 -18.44 -13.76 43.24
N TRP A 788 -17.49 -14.71 43.10
CA TRP A 788 -17.67 -15.90 42.26
C TRP A 788 -18.85 -16.79 42.70
N VAL A 789 -19.06 -16.97 44.00
CA VAL A 789 -20.16 -17.79 44.54
C VAL A 789 -21.52 -17.13 44.26
N ILE A 790 -21.61 -15.81 44.32
CA ILE A 790 -22.85 -15.06 44.02
C ILE A 790 -23.20 -15.17 42.53
N PHE A 791 -22.20 -15.08 41.65
CA PHE A 791 -22.40 -15.15 40.20
C PHE A 791 -22.96 -16.51 39.74
N VAL A 792 -22.43 -17.61 40.26
CA VAL A 792 -22.88 -18.98 39.91
C VAL A 792 -24.33 -19.24 40.34
N VAL A 793 -24.74 -18.76 41.52
CA VAL A 793 -26.12 -18.91 42.01
C VAL A 793 -27.12 -18.07 41.21
N ALA A 794 -26.72 -16.87 40.75
CA ALA A 794 -27.56 -16.02 39.91
C ALA A 794 -27.86 -16.67 38.55
N VAL A 795 -26.83 -17.19 37.86
CA VAL A 795 -26.98 -17.81 36.52
C VAL A 795 -27.80 -19.10 36.55
N GLY A 796 -27.63 -19.94 37.57
CA GLY A 796 -28.45 -21.15 37.73
C GLY A 796 -29.94 -20.85 37.93
N SER A 797 -30.27 -19.71 38.54
CA SER A 797 -31.65 -19.30 38.84
C SER A 797 -32.40 -18.82 37.59
N THR A 798 -31.74 -18.09 36.69
CA THR A 798 -32.36 -17.60 35.44
C THR A 798 -32.65 -18.72 34.45
N CYS A 799 -31.76 -19.70 34.28
CA CYS A 799 -31.99 -20.84 33.39
C CYS A 799 -33.22 -21.67 33.79
N GLY A 800 -33.43 -21.92 35.10
CA GLY A 800 -34.62 -22.63 35.59
C GLY A 800 -35.94 -21.92 35.26
N CYS A 801 -35.98 -20.58 35.40
CA CYS A 801 -37.16 -19.78 35.07
C CYS A 801 -37.50 -19.81 33.57
N VAL A 802 -36.49 -19.73 32.68
CA VAL A 802 -36.70 -19.78 31.22
C VAL A 802 -37.25 -21.14 30.78
N CYS A 803 -36.75 -22.25 31.32
CA CYS A 803 -37.29 -23.58 31.02
C CYS A 803 -38.76 -23.74 31.43
N CYS A 804 -39.16 -23.20 32.59
CA CYS A 804 -40.55 -23.22 33.04
C CYS A 804 -41.48 -22.39 32.14
N ILE A 805 -41.03 -21.22 31.67
CA ILE A 805 -41.81 -20.36 30.75
C ILE A 805 -42.02 -21.07 29.40
N LEU A 806 -40.97 -21.68 28.84
CA LEU A 806 -41.06 -22.43 27.58
C LEU A 806 -41.97 -23.66 27.70
N ALA A 807 -41.94 -24.39 28.81
CA ALA A 807 -42.85 -25.50 29.08
C ALA A 807 -44.33 -25.05 29.16
N CYS A 808 -44.60 -23.91 29.79
CA CYS A 808 -45.93 -23.31 29.85
C CYS A 808 -46.43 -22.86 28.46
N LEU A 809 -45.58 -22.20 27.66
CA LEU A 809 -45.93 -21.79 26.29
C LEU A 809 -46.25 -23.00 25.40
N PHE A 810 -45.46 -24.07 25.49
CA PHE A 810 -45.69 -25.31 24.74
C PHE A 810 -47.02 -25.99 25.13
N MET A 811 -47.41 -25.96 26.41
CA MET A 811 -48.70 -26.47 26.87
C MET A 811 -49.89 -25.61 26.43
N VAL A 812 -49.73 -24.29 26.31
CA VAL A 812 -50.75 -23.38 25.76
C VAL A 812 -50.95 -23.60 24.26
N MET A 813 -49.85 -23.66 23.49
CA MET A 813 -49.92 -23.88 22.03
C MET A 813 -50.59 -25.21 21.67
N LYS A 814 -50.41 -26.26 22.47
CA LYS A 814 -51.03 -27.58 22.25
C LYS A 814 -52.56 -27.62 22.49
N ARG A 815 -53.17 -26.57 23.06
CA ARG A 815 -54.62 -26.50 23.33
C ARG A 815 -55.41 -25.63 22.34
N GLY A 816 -54.76 -24.93 21.40
CA GLY A 816 -55.42 -24.02 20.45
C GLY A 816 -55.94 -24.64 19.13
N GLY A 817 -55.74 -25.94 18.90
CA GLY A 817 -55.97 -26.57 17.59
C GLY A 817 -57.43 -26.93 17.29
N SER A 818 -58.25 -26.01 16.77
CA SER A 818 -59.52 -26.38 16.11
C SER A 818 -60.00 -25.42 15.00
N LYS A 819 -59.76 -25.84 13.75
CA LYS A 819 -60.61 -25.66 12.55
C LYS A 819 -60.95 -24.24 12.04
N GLY A 820 -60.48 -23.95 10.82
CA GLY A 820 -61.05 -22.91 9.94
C GLY A 820 -60.51 -22.98 8.51
N LYS A 821 -61.23 -23.63 7.58
CA LYS A 821 -60.99 -23.55 6.12
C LYS A 821 -61.92 -22.49 5.52
N ILE A 822 -61.40 -21.60 4.67
CA ILE A 822 -62.06 -20.90 3.54
C ILE A 822 -60.90 -20.42 2.65
N LYS A 823 -60.68 -20.99 1.46
CA LYS A 823 -61.26 -20.64 0.14
C LYS A 823 -60.88 -19.23 -0.36
N SER A 824 -60.03 -19.20 -1.39
CA SER A 824 -59.83 -18.08 -2.30
C SER A 824 -60.90 -18.10 -3.40
N ASP A 825 -61.56 -16.97 -3.65
CA ASP A 825 -62.45 -16.76 -4.80
C ASP A 825 -62.05 -15.50 -5.59
N GLN A 826 -62.55 -15.40 -6.82
CA GLN A 826 -62.05 -14.54 -7.89
C GLN A 826 -62.65 -13.12 -7.93
N GLY A 827 -61.91 -12.18 -8.54
CA GLY A 827 -62.42 -11.48 -9.73
C GLY A 827 -62.72 -9.97 -9.68
N VAL A 828 -62.97 -9.42 -10.90
CA VAL A 828 -63.37 -8.04 -11.27
C VAL A 828 -62.20 -7.01 -11.21
N ALA A 829 -61.53 -6.62 -12.32
CA ALA A 829 -61.96 -5.83 -13.51
C ALA A 829 -62.27 -4.35 -13.18
N SER A 830 -62.05 -3.29 -13.98
CA SER A 830 -61.72 -3.04 -15.43
C SER A 830 -61.39 -1.53 -15.61
N ALA A 831 -60.81 -0.96 -16.68
CA ALA A 831 -59.96 -1.37 -17.82
C ALA A 831 -59.72 -0.12 -18.73
N ILE A 832 -58.85 -0.19 -19.77
CA ILE A 832 -58.69 0.78 -20.91
C ILE A 832 -58.01 2.12 -20.51
N SER A 833 -57.08 2.75 -21.26
CA SER A 833 -56.83 2.75 -22.71
C SER A 833 -55.35 2.68 -23.14
N SER A 834 -55.13 2.20 -24.37
CA SER A 834 -53.87 2.29 -25.12
C SER A 834 -54.10 3.03 -26.44
N ALA A 835 -53.14 3.84 -26.89
CA ALA A 835 -53.04 4.28 -28.28
C ALA A 835 -51.57 4.41 -28.70
N SER A 836 -51.21 3.75 -29.80
CA SER A 836 -49.85 3.58 -30.33
C SER A 836 -49.72 4.15 -31.74
N SER A 837 -48.52 4.62 -32.13
CA SER A 837 -47.91 4.38 -33.46
C SER A 837 -46.55 5.11 -33.59
N THR A 838 -45.42 4.38 -33.53
CA THR A 838 -44.56 3.97 -34.67
C THR A 838 -43.92 5.11 -35.50
N GLN A 839 -42.58 5.21 -35.42
CA GLN A 839 -41.73 5.76 -36.49
C GLN A 839 -41.09 4.62 -37.32
N PRO A 840 -40.77 4.84 -38.61
CA PRO A 840 -40.01 3.91 -39.44
C PRO A 840 -38.49 4.14 -39.34
N PRO A 841 -37.65 3.18 -39.76
CA PRO A 841 -36.20 3.32 -39.73
C PRO A 841 -35.66 4.13 -40.91
N ILE A 842 -34.54 4.83 -40.71
CA ILE A 842 -33.68 5.35 -41.79
C ILE A 842 -32.25 4.85 -41.55
N VAL A 843 -31.66 4.35 -42.62
CA VAL A 843 -30.28 3.88 -42.72
C VAL A 843 -29.39 5.04 -43.16
N VAL A 844 -28.30 5.29 -42.42
CA VAL A 844 -26.91 5.43 -42.91
C VAL A 844 -26.00 4.89 -41.81
#